data_AF-A0A9N9ZKG2-F1
#
_entry.id   AF-A0A9N9ZKG2-F1
#
_cell.length_a   1.000
_cell.length_b   1.000
_cell.length_c   1.000
_cell.angle_alpha   90.00
_cell.angle_beta   90.00
_cell.angle_gamma   90.00
#
_symmetry.space_group_name_H-M   'P 1'
#
loop_
_entity.id
_entity.type
_entity.pdbx_description
1 polymer ?
#
loop_
_entity_poly.entity_id
_entity_poly.type
_entity_poly.pdbx_seq_one_letter_code
_entity_poly.pdbx_strand_id
1 'polypeptide(L)'
;MRYLSIAVAAFGLLTVGEAKCKPRPSNTLATNTPASSATPTSTPGPDAADYYIDNPNFSLGLAYYTPSGNVSWVGDDGYDGDGSSKDGTCELTTNGNDDDNTEASPVQKRDLTVTSISASVKNLVANSPYTISFHYLILTAKPDNSCRLRAYFNGNNFANTDRFPLTRTPSTSWSLLSGTVIPSSTTGTFTISLNCNAPGFAVAYVDSLRVVKGAAVVSSTAAQVSSSSSSVVASLSTPVSSGTGAAISSTTPVSSNASSSQASSTTPASASSTPSSSTGSSADSTTPAVSPSSAASSSSTPASSPASSTNTPSSTQVASTTVSSSTPAASSTAASSTPVSSSAASSTTPVASSTASSTPVDSSTASSGTPSSAPGSSSTPYYAFKHLRGLQYHSFKHLRGLQHYTLEYLGGFQHIAFQHVGGFQHYSLKRVGGFQHYALEHVGGFHHYTLEYLGGFQHNAFQHVGGFQHHSFQHVGGLQHYSLKHVGGFQHYALDTTPSSTPSSTSSSSASSTAPVSTPSSTSTPSATPTSSTLPSATVDSTVLILAKDAATAKLASDGLNAYGIPFQSFIVAQAGSTLPVLNSSSTSGNYGGIIVMSSVSYDYGGTTGWQSAITTDQWTLLNNYQLNFNVRMVRIDEYPGASFGTTPGADGGCCTSPVTQNISFSDTSDFPTAQLKVNAKVGTDGLYHVPATITDSSTTRAVAVFTPDSGSTVGGVAAVINNFNGREQFVWFISWATDWSQTTNWLQHAHIHWMTRGVFVGKRKVHLNDQVDDLQLSTEMFYPQNIPEVKIGVTDLEAHVDWQTSINARLPTGSDFWLELGHNGNGDIINSTLTDDDMNTNKCNPVDAVYWEQDVQAPNEWRKPLGTGDDVWPTGTKYETYSWSLTCAKIDQFAVWFTKSANLNHFAHLSHTFSHMSLNNATYHDAKREIQFNQAWLKQMGIDKATRYTGNGIIPPAITGLNNGDSIQALMDNGIKHVVGDNTRPATRNPNSVYWPLISTYATNGYDGLTIIPRFASRIYFNCHTPDCTTREWIQTSAGSGDFNTLLAIEKTSSTRNLLALQSDPYMFHQANMYTTGNDIRTIGDQTRRMSLIMAWTETIVQEMVRLTNWPMTSQTQDQMATYFLNRMTLDACNPKLSYVWSDNGKTLQKVIVTADGNTCATPIPVTIPKGSVTASGGSVTSDVVGAEPPIQWVTLNGAPVTLTLSTAVTATTATSS
;
A
#
# COMPACT_ATOMS: atom_id res chain seq x y z
N MET A 1 14.79 -10.86 -10.47
CA MET A 1 16.21 -11.13 -10.12
C MET A 1 16.88 -11.88 -11.26
N ARG A 2 18.19 -11.72 -11.49
CA ARG A 2 18.99 -12.55 -12.42
C ARG A 2 20.27 -13.01 -11.73
N TYR A 3 20.34 -14.25 -11.27
CA TYR A 3 21.59 -14.99 -11.04
C TYR A 3 21.30 -16.48 -10.79
N LEU A 4 21.25 -17.28 -11.86
CA LEU A 4 21.99 -18.55 -11.91
C LEU A 4 22.09 -19.04 -13.35
N SER A 5 23.28 -19.46 -13.77
CA SER A 5 23.55 -20.12 -15.04
C SER A 5 24.81 -20.96 -14.87
N ILE A 6 24.74 -22.23 -15.28
CA ILE A 6 25.78 -23.29 -15.41
C ILE A 6 25.13 -24.62 -15.00
N ALA A 7 25.34 -25.76 -15.66
CA ALA A 7 25.42 -26.05 -17.09
C ALA A 7 25.35 -27.58 -17.26
N VAL A 8 24.51 -28.10 -18.15
CA VAL A 8 24.62 -29.47 -18.69
C VAL A 8 24.31 -29.39 -20.17
N ALA A 9 25.16 -30.01 -21.01
CA ALA A 9 25.02 -29.97 -22.46
C ALA A 9 25.39 -31.32 -23.09
N ALA A 10 24.50 -31.87 -23.92
CA ALA A 10 24.81 -32.80 -25.00
C ALA A 10 23.57 -32.99 -25.90
N PHE A 11 23.80 -33.23 -27.20
CA PHE A 11 22.81 -33.52 -28.26
C PHE A 11 21.80 -32.39 -28.59
N GLY A 12 21.52 -32.07 -29.86
CA GLY A 12 22.19 -32.50 -31.08
C GLY A 12 21.41 -32.19 -32.37
N LEU A 13 21.96 -31.29 -33.21
CA LEU A 13 21.72 -31.13 -34.66
C LEU A 13 20.31 -31.34 -35.24
N LEU A 14 19.71 -30.27 -35.79
CA LEU A 14 19.08 -30.28 -37.12
C LEU A 14 19.02 -28.85 -37.71
N THR A 15 18.84 -28.72 -39.03
CA THR A 15 19.24 -27.52 -39.78
C THR A 15 18.20 -27.01 -40.79
N VAL A 16 18.06 -25.67 -40.84
CA VAL A 16 17.69 -24.84 -42.02
C VAL A 16 16.28 -24.99 -42.62
N GLY A 17 15.63 -23.83 -42.87
CA GLY A 17 14.46 -23.69 -43.74
C GLY A 17 14.17 -22.22 -44.05
N GLU A 18 14.53 -21.73 -45.24
CA GLU A 18 14.43 -20.31 -45.61
C GLU A 18 13.13 -19.89 -46.33
N ALA A 19 12.76 -18.65 -46.05
CA ALA A 19 11.82 -17.71 -46.68
C ALA A 19 11.34 -17.88 -48.15
N LYS A 20 10.14 -17.33 -48.39
CA LYS A 20 9.75 -16.54 -49.60
C LYS A 20 8.53 -15.66 -49.26
N CYS A 21 8.64 -14.32 -49.37
CA CYS A 21 8.29 -13.46 -50.54
C CYS A 21 6.77 -13.14 -50.66
N LYS A 22 6.31 -11.99 -51.15
CA LYS A 22 6.95 -10.96 -52.01
C LYS A 22 6.25 -9.55 -51.93
N PRO A 23 6.93 -8.41 -52.20
CA PRO A 23 6.35 -7.04 -52.22
C PRO A 23 6.32 -6.35 -53.63
N ARG A 24 6.16 -5.01 -53.66
CA ARG A 24 6.24 -4.02 -54.80
C ARG A 24 4.98 -3.91 -55.71
N PRO A 25 4.84 -2.85 -56.58
CA PRO A 25 5.72 -1.69 -56.92
C PRO A 25 5.13 -0.29 -56.54
N SER A 26 5.80 0.89 -56.58
CA SER A 26 7.14 1.39 -57.01
C SER A 26 7.29 2.02 -58.44
N ASN A 27 7.11 3.36 -58.60
CA ASN A 27 7.45 4.16 -59.82
C ASN A 27 7.78 5.64 -59.46
N THR A 28 8.67 6.42 -60.10
CA THR A 28 9.99 6.24 -60.81
C THR A 28 10.48 7.65 -61.24
N LEU A 29 11.75 8.08 -61.21
CA LEU A 29 12.94 7.86 -62.10
C LEU A 29 13.94 9.02 -61.74
N ALA A 30 15.24 9.06 -62.05
CA ALA A 30 16.14 8.20 -62.83
C ALA A 30 17.56 8.13 -62.21
N THR A 31 18.45 7.32 -62.81
CA THR A 31 19.79 6.97 -62.30
C THR A 31 20.94 7.57 -63.10
N ASN A 32 22.15 7.61 -62.53
CA ASN A 32 23.37 7.04 -63.15
C ASN A 32 24.53 6.88 -62.13
N THR A 33 25.44 5.94 -62.39
CA THR A 33 26.67 5.65 -61.60
C THR A 33 27.87 5.62 -62.55
N PRO A 34 29.11 5.95 -62.11
CA PRO A 34 30.11 4.86 -62.06
C PRO A 34 31.31 5.01 -61.08
N ALA A 35 31.82 3.85 -60.65
CA ALA A 35 33.25 3.54 -60.45
C ALA A 35 34.09 4.36 -59.42
N SER A 36 35.42 4.14 -59.42
CA SER A 36 36.29 4.23 -58.24
C SER A 36 37.52 5.14 -58.37
N SER A 37 38.03 5.55 -57.20
CA SER A 37 39.42 5.91 -56.87
C SER A 37 40.08 7.10 -57.60
N ALA A 38 40.24 8.21 -56.87
CA ALA A 38 41.38 9.13 -56.97
C ALA A 38 41.67 9.73 -55.57
N THR A 39 42.94 9.98 -55.25
CA THR A 39 43.38 10.53 -53.93
C THR A 39 43.47 12.07 -54.01
N PRO A 40 43.01 12.83 -53.01
CA PRO A 40 43.16 14.29 -53.01
C PRO A 40 44.63 14.71 -52.79
N THR A 41 45.10 15.71 -53.55
CA THR A 41 46.45 16.28 -53.41
C THR A 41 46.40 17.81 -53.35
N SER A 42 46.23 18.34 -52.13
CA SER A 42 46.72 19.66 -51.72
C SER A 42 46.87 19.67 -50.20
N THR A 43 48.05 19.98 -49.69
CA THR A 43 48.37 19.91 -48.25
C THR A 43 48.67 21.29 -47.68
N PRO A 44 47.92 21.75 -46.66
CA PRO A 44 48.29 22.91 -45.87
C PRO A 44 48.36 22.61 -44.35
N GLY A 45 49.44 23.04 -43.69
CA GLY A 45 49.52 23.19 -42.22
C GLY A 45 49.87 21.91 -41.41
N PRO A 46 50.84 21.96 -40.47
CA PRO A 46 51.26 20.79 -39.67
C PRO A 46 50.55 20.64 -38.30
N ASP A 47 49.38 21.24 -38.10
CA ASP A 47 48.68 21.32 -36.80
C ASP A 47 47.26 20.68 -36.80
N ALA A 48 47.08 19.54 -37.48
CA ALA A 48 45.77 18.90 -37.68
C ALA A 48 45.72 17.42 -37.25
N ALA A 49 45.45 17.17 -35.96
CA ALA A 49 44.92 15.93 -35.36
C ALA A 49 44.67 16.15 -33.84
N ASP A 50 43.63 15.66 -33.17
CA ASP A 50 42.44 14.92 -33.64
C ASP A 50 41.32 15.00 -32.55
N TYR A 51 40.51 16.06 -32.54
CA TYR A 51 39.31 16.18 -31.66
C TYR A 51 38.21 16.93 -32.41
N TYR A 52 37.18 16.22 -32.89
CA TYR A 52 36.15 16.82 -33.73
C TYR A 52 34.72 16.37 -33.39
N ILE A 53 33.82 17.34 -33.55
CA ILE A 53 32.42 17.16 -33.94
C ILE A 53 32.42 17.17 -35.48
N ASP A 54 31.67 16.26 -36.12
CA ASP A 54 31.53 16.29 -37.59
C ASP A 54 30.70 17.50 -38.03
N ASN A 55 31.06 18.16 -39.13
CA ASN A 55 30.38 19.35 -39.66
C ASN A 55 30.22 20.50 -38.62
N PRO A 56 31.31 21.01 -38.02
CA PRO A 56 31.27 21.96 -36.91
C PRO A 56 30.70 23.35 -37.26
N ASN A 57 30.68 23.70 -38.54
CA ASN A 57 30.25 25.01 -39.04
C ASN A 57 28.99 24.88 -39.93
N PHE A 58 28.18 23.84 -39.68
CA PHE A 58 26.89 23.53 -40.34
C PHE A 58 26.81 23.55 -41.88
N SER A 59 27.91 23.69 -42.61
CA SER A 59 28.00 23.79 -44.08
C SER A 59 27.39 22.59 -44.84
N LEU A 60 27.34 21.42 -44.21
CA LEU A 60 26.68 20.20 -44.73
C LEU A 60 25.26 19.97 -44.15
N GLY A 61 24.61 21.01 -43.63
CA GLY A 61 23.30 20.94 -42.98
C GLY A 61 23.30 20.20 -41.64
N LEU A 62 22.12 19.84 -41.14
CA LEU A 62 21.99 19.10 -39.87
C LEU A 62 22.35 17.60 -39.95
N ALA A 63 22.93 17.13 -41.07
CA ALA A 63 23.10 15.70 -41.38
C ALA A 63 23.98 14.90 -40.38
N TYR A 64 24.76 15.58 -39.55
CA TYR A 64 25.64 14.99 -38.54
C TYR A 64 25.12 15.15 -37.10
N TYR A 65 23.92 15.71 -36.95
CA TYR A 65 23.32 16.11 -35.68
C TYR A 65 22.00 15.38 -35.44
N THR A 66 21.65 15.19 -34.18
CA THR A 66 20.31 14.73 -33.77
C THR A 66 19.54 15.89 -33.16
N PRO A 67 18.56 16.47 -33.89
CA PRO A 67 17.70 17.54 -33.40
C PRO A 67 16.55 17.00 -32.54
N SER A 68 16.03 17.86 -31.66
CA SER A 68 14.80 17.66 -30.87
C SER A 68 14.13 19.01 -30.64
N GLY A 69 12.81 19.10 -30.80
CA GLY A 69 12.11 20.39 -30.92
C GLY A 69 12.31 21.04 -32.30
N ASN A 70 12.08 22.36 -32.40
CA ASN A 70 12.11 23.07 -33.69
C ASN A 70 13.54 23.51 -34.03
N VAL A 71 14.33 22.58 -34.54
CA VAL A 71 15.68 22.85 -35.07
C VAL A 71 15.59 23.02 -36.59
N SER A 72 16.15 24.11 -37.12
CA SER A 72 16.22 24.38 -38.56
C SER A 72 17.67 24.64 -39.01
N TRP A 73 17.89 24.69 -40.32
CA TRP A 73 19.18 25.06 -40.92
C TRP A 73 18.96 26.22 -41.88
N VAL A 74 19.81 27.22 -41.74
CA VAL A 74 19.80 28.44 -42.55
C VAL A 74 21.08 28.47 -43.38
N GLY A 75 20.95 28.46 -44.70
CA GLY A 75 22.08 28.63 -45.62
C GLY A 75 22.41 30.11 -45.85
N ASP A 76 23.60 30.37 -46.40
CA ASP A 76 24.13 31.72 -46.71
C ASP A 76 24.28 32.68 -45.49
N ASP A 77 24.18 32.18 -44.26
CA ASP A 77 24.48 32.88 -43.00
C ASP A 77 25.31 31.99 -42.05
N GLY A 78 25.95 32.59 -41.04
CA GLY A 78 26.84 31.92 -40.09
C GLY A 78 27.88 32.84 -39.45
N TYR A 79 28.73 32.29 -38.60
CA TYR A 79 29.86 32.96 -37.97
C TYR A 79 31.12 32.87 -38.83
N ASP A 80 31.56 34.01 -39.35
CA ASP A 80 32.75 34.16 -40.20
C ASP A 80 33.99 34.65 -39.42
N GLY A 81 33.86 34.96 -38.13
CA GLY A 81 34.91 35.54 -37.31
C GLY A 81 36.10 34.61 -36.98
N ASP A 82 36.00 33.31 -37.27
CA ASP A 82 37.10 32.35 -37.20
C ASP A 82 37.72 32.01 -38.57
N GLY A 83 37.23 32.64 -39.64
CA GLY A 83 37.69 32.44 -41.01
C GLY A 83 36.90 31.42 -41.85
N SER A 84 35.78 30.86 -41.37
CA SER A 84 34.90 30.06 -42.23
C SER A 84 34.01 30.90 -43.15
N SER A 85 33.54 30.26 -44.22
CA SER A 85 32.41 30.74 -45.04
C SER A 85 31.11 30.76 -44.24
N LYS A 86 30.22 31.70 -44.57
CA LYS A 86 28.81 31.69 -44.16
C LYS A 86 28.03 30.74 -45.07
N ASP A 87 28.35 29.45 -45.06
CA ASP A 87 27.68 28.44 -45.90
C ASP A 87 26.58 27.67 -45.16
N GLY A 88 26.45 27.82 -43.84
CA GLY A 88 25.18 27.66 -43.14
C GLY A 88 25.30 27.64 -41.61
N THR A 89 24.17 27.74 -40.91
CA THR A 89 24.08 27.78 -39.45
C THR A 89 22.88 26.99 -38.91
N CYS A 90 22.93 26.60 -37.64
CA CYS A 90 21.82 25.92 -36.95
C CYS A 90 20.93 26.93 -36.22
N GLU A 91 19.64 26.91 -36.53
CA GLU A 91 18.62 27.65 -35.78
C GLU A 91 17.95 26.75 -34.73
N LEU A 92 17.81 27.27 -33.51
CA LEU A 92 17.03 26.70 -32.42
C LEU A 92 15.86 27.65 -32.12
N THR A 93 14.63 27.14 -32.23
CA THR A 93 13.40 27.90 -31.97
C THR A 93 12.54 27.18 -30.93
N THR A 94 12.00 27.88 -29.94
CA THR A 94 11.03 27.33 -28.97
C THR A 94 9.58 27.57 -29.41
N ASN A 95 8.61 26.81 -28.88
CA ASN A 95 7.21 26.87 -29.33
C ASN A 95 6.29 27.89 -28.61
N GLY A 96 6.83 28.88 -27.89
CA GLY A 96 6.01 30.01 -27.41
C GLY A 96 5.45 30.82 -28.59
N ASN A 97 4.25 31.40 -28.47
CA ASN A 97 3.66 32.17 -29.58
C ASN A 97 4.40 33.51 -29.77
N ASP A 98 4.65 33.87 -31.03
CA ASP A 98 5.26 35.16 -31.39
C ASP A 98 4.24 36.32 -31.44
N ASP A 99 3.02 36.13 -30.94
CA ASP A 99 1.91 37.09 -31.00
C ASP A 99 2.15 38.37 -30.19
N ASP A 100 2.79 39.35 -30.81
CA ASP A 100 2.92 40.71 -30.28
C ASP A 100 1.58 41.49 -30.47
N ASN A 101 0.98 41.92 -29.35
CA ASN A 101 -0.08 42.97 -29.24
C ASN A 101 -1.59 42.60 -29.34
N THR A 102 -2.05 41.43 -28.88
CA THR A 102 -3.49 41.25 -28.53
C THR A 102 -3.76 40.47 -27.25
N GLU A 103 -4.42 41.12 -26.28
CA GLU A 103 -5.24 40.41 -25.30
C GLU A 103 -6.44 39.77 -26.01
N ALA A 104 -6.40 38.44 -26.24
CA ALA A 104 -7.55 37.51 -26.29
C ALA A 104 -7.21 36.19 -27.00
N SER A 105 -6.63 35.21 -26.29
CA SER A 105 -6.78 33.79 -26.65
C SER A 105 -6.59 32.89 -25.42
N PRO A 106 -7.65 32.29 -24.84
CA PRO A 106 -7.58 31.60 -23.55
C PRO A 106 -7.11 30.13 -23.64
N VAL A 107 -6.48 29.72 -24.75
CA VAL A 107 -5.83 28.40 -24.89
C VAL A 107 -4.57 28.53 -25.73
N GLN A 108 -3.40 28.50 -25.09
CA GLN A 108 -2.11 28.27 -25.75
C GLN A 108 -1.40 27.11 -25.05
N LYS A 109 -0.65 26.31 -25.82
CA LYS A 109 -0.34 24.92 -25.49
C LYS A 109 0.93 24.78 -24.66
N ARG A 110 1.08 23.63 -23.98
CA ARG A 110 2.39 23.06 -23.62
C ARG A 110 3.07 22.43 -24.86
N ASP A 111 3.33 23.22 -25.90
CA ASP A 111 4.29 22.80 -26.93
C ASP A 111 5.72 23.02 -26.39
N LEU A 112 6.70 22.27 -26.91
CA LEU A 112 8.02 22.10 -26.28
C LEU A 112 8.72 23.42 -25.92
N THR A 113 8.96 23.62 -24.61
CA THR A 113 9.73 24.74 -24.01
C THR A 113 11.25 24.56 -24.12
N VAL A 114 11.67 23.41 -24.67
CA VAL A 114 13.07 23.04 -24.86
C VAL A 114 13.26 22.54 -26.28
N THR A 115 14.16 23.20 -27.02
CA THR A 115 14.62 22.80 -28.35
C THR A 115 16.12 22.59 -28.29
N SER A 116 16.64 21.47 -28.80
CA SER A 116 18.04 21.10 -28.64
C SER A 116 18.61 20.38 -29.86
N ILE A 117 19.92 20.56 -30.07
CA ILE A 117 20.70 19.86 -31.09
C ILE A 117 21.88 19.14 -30.43
N SER A 118 22.12 17.90 -30.83
CA SER A 118 23.17 17.04 -30.23
C SER A 118 24.08 16.40 -31.28
N ALA A 119 25.34 16.16 -30.91
CA ALA A 119 26.37 15.61 -31.78
C ALA A 119 27.29 14.64 -31.02
N SER A 120 27.93 13.72 -31.75
CA SER A 120 28.99 12.86 -31.21
C SER A 120 30.36 13.54 -31.29
N VAL A 121 30.98 13.79 -30.15
CA VAL A 121 32.40 14.17 -30.04
C VAL A 121 33.26 12.92 -30.07
N LYS A 122 34.30 12.90 -30.90
CA LYS A 122 35.15 11.72 -31.16
C LYS A 122 36.60 11.93 -30.72
N ASN A 123 37.36 10.83 -30.73
CA ASN A 123 38.80 10.75 -30.50
C ASN A 123 39.28 11.22 -29.11
N LEU A 124 38.38 11.40 -28.15
CA LEU A 124 38.68 11.90 -26.80
C LEU A 124 39.61 10.95 -26.02
N VAL A 125 40.31 11.50 -25.03
CA VAL A 125 41.08 10.72 -24.05
C VAL A 125 40.35 10.79 -22.71
N ALA A 126 39.93 9.63 -22.20
CA ALA A 126 39.26 9.53 -20.92
C ALA A 126 40.08 10.17 -19.78
N ASN A 127 39.41 10.84 -18.84
CA ASN A 127 39.99 11.57 -17.71
C ASN A 127 40.97 12.71 -18.08
N SER A 128 41.00 13.17 -19.34
CA SER A 128 41.72 14.40 -19.74
C SER A 128 40.74 15.58 -19.86
N PRO A 129 41.10 16.81 -19.46
CA PRO A 129 40.24 17.98 -19.65
C PRO A 129 40.18 18.40 -21.12
N TYR A 130 38.99 18.83 -21.55
CA TYR A 130 38.72 19.41 -22.87
C TYR A 130 37.88 20.67 -22.71
N THR A 131 38.17 21.69 -23.51
CA THR A 131 37.33 22.87 -23.69
C THR A 131 36.42 22.63 -24.88
N ILE A 132 35.10 22.72 -24.68
CA ILE A 132 34.12 22.73 -25.76
C ILE A 132 33.54 24.14 -25.84
N SER A 133 33.40 24.67 -27.06
CA SER A 133 32.87 26.02 -27.30
C SER A 133 32.10 26.13 -28.61
N PHE A 134 31.18 27.09 -28.70
CA PHE A 134 30.45 27.45 -29.91
C PHE A 134 30.04 28.91 -29.89
N HIS A 135 29.87 29.49 -31.07
CA HIS A 135 29.31 30.82 -31.24
C HIS A 135 27.78 30.75 -31.32
N TYR A 136 27.09 31.74 -30.75
CA TYR A 136 25.64 31.87 -30.81
C TYR A 136 25.20 33.31 -31.07
N LEU A 137 24.01 33.46 -31.67
CA LEU A 137 23.39 34.76 -31.97
C LEU A 137 21.90 34.70 -31.60
N ILE A 138 21.44 35.65 -30.77
CA ILE A 138 20.02 35.71 -30.36
C ILE A 138 19.25 36.61 -31.32
N LEU A 139 18.25 36.07 -32.00
CA LEU A 139 17.42 36.81 -32.95
C LEU A 139 16.17 37.41 -32.28
N THR A 140 15.51 36.61 -31.44
CA THR A 140 14.32 37.01 -30.68
C THR A 140 14.38 36.35 -29.30
N ALA A 141 13.92 37.05 -28.27
CA ALA A 141 13.69 36.50 -26.93
C ALA A 141 12.62 37.33 -26.21
N LYS A 142 11.52 36.71 -25.78
CA LYS A 142 10.43 37.35 -25.02
C LYS A 142 9.71 36.37 -24.08
N PRO A 143 9.13 36.80 -22.93
CA PRO A 143 9.38 38.08 -22.27
C PRO A 143 10.84 38.20 -21.80
N ASP A 144 11.18 39.31 -21.15
CA ASP A 144 12.51 39.55 -20.61
C ASP A 144 12.97 38.42 -19.67
N ASN A 145 14.24 38.00 -19.76
CA ASN A 145 14.84 36.97 -18.92
C ASN A 145 14.11 35.60 -18.93
N SER A 146 13.33 35.27 -19.96
CA SER A 146 12.55 34.01 -20.02
C SER A 146 13.37 32.79 -20.47
N CYS A 147 14.33 32.97 -21.38
CA CYS A 147 15.04 31.89 -22.09
C CYS A 147 16.56 31.95 -21.94
N ARG A 148 17.26 30.82 -22.12
CA ARG A 148 18.75 30.71 -22.15
C ARG A 148 19.23 29.56 -23.02
N LEU A 149 20.49 29.64 -23.49
CA LEU A 149 21.20 28.49 -24.07
C LEU A 149 21.97 27.74 -22.98
N ARG A 150 21.95 26.41 -23.04
CA ARG A 150 22.55 25.49 -22.08
C ARG A 150 23.36 24.42 -22.81
N ALA A 151 24.56 24.13 -22.34
CA ALA A 151 25.50 23.22 -22.98
C ALA A 151 25.77 22.01 -22.08
N TYR A 152 25.62 20.81 -22.65
CA TYR A 152 25.75 19.54 -21.95
C TYR A 152 26.77 18.62 -22.61
N PHE A 153 27.43 17.78 -21.80
CA PHE A 153 28.30 16.71 -22.26
C PHE A 153 28.02 15.41 -21.49
N ASN A 154 27.68 14.34 -22.21
CA ASN A 154 27.15 13.09 -21.64
C ASN A 154 25.99 13.32 -20.64
N GLY A 155 25.12 14.30 -20.94
CA GLY A 155 23.99 14.70 -20.08
C GLY A 155 24.33 15.66 -18.94
N ASN A 156 25.62 15.89 -18.63
CA ASN A 156 26.03 16.82 -17.57
C ASN A 156 26.12 18.24 -18.13
N ASN A 157 25.45 19.21 -17.49
CA ASN A 157 25.58 20.62 -17.85
C ASN A 157 26.99 21.12 -17.52
N PHE A 158 27.63 21.85 -18.43
CA PHE A 158 28.99 22.38 -18.23
C PHE A 158 29.16 23.86 -18.57
N ALA A 159 28.21 24.46 -19.27
CA ALA A 159 28.14 25.90 -19.52
C ALA A 159 26.69 26.33 -19.76
N ASN A 160 26.36 27.57 -19.40
CA ASN A 160 25.08 28.21 -19.70
C ASN A 160 25.34 29.66 -20.11
N THR A 161 24.49 30.22 -20.96
CA THR A 161 24.38 31.68 -21.05
C THR A 161 23.63 32.21 -19.83
N ASP A 162 23.74 33.50 -19.57
CA ASP A 162 22.72 34.24 -18.83
C ASP A 162 21.34 34.07 -19.52
N ARG A 163 20.26 34.38 -18.79
CA ARG A 163 18.94 34.47 -19.43
C ARG A 163 18.88 35.71 -20.33
N PHE A 164 18.22 35.57 -21.47
CA PHE A 164 18.28 36.57 -22.54
C PHE A 164 17.44 37.81 -22.21
N PRO A 165 17.97 39.02 -22.46
CA PRO A 165 17.17 40.23 -22.37
C PRO A 165 16.10 40.26 -23.47
N LEU A 166 15.02 41.01 -23.24
CA LEU A 166 13.93 41.23 -24.20
C LEU A 166 14.47 41.74 -25.55
N THR A 167 14.51 40.85 -26.54
CA THR A 167 15.16 41.09 -27.82
C THR A 167 14.07 41.29 -28.88
N ARG A 168 13.73 42.56 -29.16
CA ARG A 168 12.75 42.99 -30.18
C ARG A 168 13.35 43.20 -31.58
N THR A 169 14.67 43.16 -31.69
CA THR A 169 15.45 43.25 -32.93
C THR A 169 16.66 42.34 -32.78
N PRO A 170 17.01 41.52 -33.80
CA PRO A 170 18.14 40.59 -33.70
C PRO A 170 19.44 41.22 -33.21
N SER A 171 20.19 40.45 -32.40
CA SER A 171 21.58 40.75 -32.14
C SER A 171 22.35 40.78 -33.46
N THR A 172 23.23 41.75 -33.61
CA THR A 172 24.20 41.84 -34.72
C THR A 172 25.58 41.31 -34.34
N SER A 173 25.75 40.82 -33.11
CA SER A 173 27.03 40.40 -32.54
C SER A 173 26.95 38.97 -32.00
N TRP A 174 27.68 38.07 -32.65
CA TRP A 174 27.86 36.70 -32.20
C TRP A 174 28.63 36.65 -30.88
N SER A 175 28.21 35.79 -29.97
CA SER A 175 28.80 35.58 -28.64
C SER A 175 29.35 34.17 -28.52
N LEU A 176 30.45 33.97 -27.78
CA LEU A 176 31.09 32.67 -27.59
C LEU A 176 30.66 32.06 -26.24
N LEU A 177 29.98 30.91 -26.26
CA LEU A 177 29.83 30.08 -25.07
C LEU A 177 30.96 29.04 -25.03
N SER A 178 31.58 28.84 -23.87
CA SER A 178 32.62 27.82 -23.68
C SER A 178 32.62 27.27 -22.26
N GLY A 179 33.18 26.07 -22.09
CA GLY A 179 33.40 25.47 -20.77
C GLY A 179 34.26 24.21 -20.84
N THR A 180 34.69 23.72 -19.68
CA THR A 180 35.59 22.56 -19.57
C THR A 180 34.82 21.30 -19.19
N VAL A 181 35.09 20.20 -19.90
CA VAL A 181 34.53 18.85 -19.65
C VAL A 181 35.65 17.83 -19.42
N ILE A 182 35.35 16.77 -18.70
CA ILE A 182 36.24 15.61 -18.50
C ILE A 182 35.47 14.36 -18.93
N PRO A 183 35.77 13.73 -20.07
CA PRO A 183 35.05 12.57 -20.57
C PRO A 183 35.48 11.29 -19.87
N SER A 184 34.54 10.38 -19.63
CA SER A 184 34.78 9.02 -19.11
C SER A 184 35.20 8.00 -20.19
N SER A 185 35.18 8.41 -21.46
CA SER A 185 35.23 7.53 -22.64
C SER A 185 35.90 8.22 -23.84
N THR A 186 36.24 7.46 -24.88
CA THR A 186 36.86 7.98 -26.11
C THR A 186 35.90 8.68 -27.07
N THR A 187 34.61 8.61 -26.77
CA THR A 187 33.53 9.38 -27.39
C THR A 187 32.61 9.95 -26.31
N GLY A 188 31.81 10.95 -26.66
CA GLY A 188 30.70 11.42 -25.83
C GLY A 188 29.71 12.27 -26.62
N THR A 189 28.51 12.43 -26.08
CA THR A 189 27.45 13.23 -26.69
C THR A 189 27.53 14.66 -26.17
N PHE A 190 27.78 15.61 -27.06
CA PHE A 190 27.62 17.03 -26.80
C PHE A 190 26.19 17.46 -27.17
N THR A 191 25.60 18.40 -26.44
CA THR A 191 24.25 18.90 -26.71
C THR A 191 24.14 20.38 -26.37
N ILE A 192 23.56 21.14 -27.28
CA ILE A 192 23.14 22.53 -27.07
C ILE A 192 21.62 22.54 -26.96
N SER A 193 21.11 23.24 -25.97
CA SER A 193 19.69 23.29 -25.63
C SER A 193 19.27 24.73 -25.40
N LEU A 194 18.28 25.18 -26.16
CA LEU A 194 17.55 26.42 -25.92
C LEU A 194 16.37 26.10 -24.98
N ASN A 195 16.42 26.65 -23.77
CA ASN A 195 15.45 26.41 -22.70
C ASN A 195 14.71 27.70 -22.36
N CYS A 196 13.38 27.67 -22.34
CA CYS A 196 12.52 28.76 -21.86
C CYS A 196 11.67 28.31 -20.67
N ASN A 197 11.37 29.22 -19.75
CA ASN A 197 10.20 29.06 -18.86
C ASN A 197 8.95 29.22 -19.72
N ALA A 198 7.84 28.54 -19.43
CA ALA A 198 6.55 28.92 -20.04
C ALA A 198 6.11 30.30 -19.49
N PRO A 199 5.62 31.26 -20.31
CA PRO A 199 5.24 31.18 -21.73
C PRO A 199 6.30 31.72 -22.72
N GLY A 200 7.59 31.62 -22.39
CA GLY A 200 8.70 32.22 -23.14
C GLY A 200 8.93 31.66 -24.54
N PHE A 201 9.33 32.57 -25.43
CA PHE A 201 9.71 32.33 -26.82
C PHE A 201 11.10 32.91 -27.10
N ALA A 202 11.99 32.11 -27.69
CA ALA A 202 13.24 32.58 -28.25
C ALA A 202 13.60 31.87 -29.56
N VAL A 203 14.42 32.56 -30.36
CA VAL A 203 15.07 32.07 -31.58
C VAL A 203 16.56 32.41 -31.49
N ALA A 204 17.42 31.41 -31.66
CA ALA A 204 18.88 31.57 -31.59
C ALA A 204 19.60 30.78 -32.68
N TYR A 205 20.57 31.39 -33.35
CA TYR A 205 21.53 30.68 -34.20
C TYR A 205 22.72 30.16 -33.39
N VAL A 206 23.33 29.08 -33.88
CA VAL A 206 24.44 28.34 -33.29
C VAL A 206 25.41 27.90 -34.38
N ASP A 207 26.72 28.18 -34.20
CA ASP A 207 27.74 27.93 -35.22
C ASP A 207 29.17 27.79 -34.62
N SER A 208 30.16 27.44 -35.46
CA SER A 208 31.60 27.40 -35.15
C SER A 208 31.92 26.56 -33.91
N LEU A 209 31.54 25.28 -33.97
CA LEU A 209 31.72 24.28 -32.91
C LEU A 209 33.18 23.82 -32.80
N ARG A 210 33.80 24.02 -31.63
CA ARG A 210 35.22 23.74 -31.41
C ARG A 210 35.44 22.91 -30.15
N VAL A 211 36.33 21.93 -30.25
CA VAL A 211 36.75 21.03 -29.16
C VAL A 211 38.27 21.06 -29.09
N VAL A 212 38.82 21.53 -27.96
CA VAL A 212 40.26 21.72 -27.76
C VAL A 212 40.70 20.98 -26.52
N LYS A 213 41.86 20.31 -26.56
CA LYS A 213 42.40 19.62 -25.38
C LYS A 213 43.02 20.60 -24.39
N GLY A 214 42.65 20.48 -23.12
CA GLY A 214 43.02 21.42 -22.05
C GLY A 214 41.80 22.05 -21.39
N ALA A 215 41.98 22.58 -20.18
CA ALA A 215 40.98 23.38 -19.51
C ALA A 215 40.96 24.82 -20.06
N ALA A 216 39.80 25.47 -19.99
CA ALA A 216 39.62 26.82 -20.52
C ALA A 216 40.47 27.84 -19.75
N VAL A 217 41.24 28.66 -20.47
CA VAL A 217 42.01 29.76 -19.89
C VAL A 217 41.09 30.97 -19.73
N VAL A 218 40.72 31.30 -18.49
CA VAL A 218 39.86 32.44 -18.18
C VAL A 218 40.62 33.76 -18.41
N SER A 219 40.37 34.42 -19.54
CA SER A 219 40.86 35.77 -19.84
C SER A 219 39.83 36.82 -19.42
N SER A 220 40.02 37.41 -18.24
CA SER A 220 39.13 38.43 -17.69
C SER A 220 39.30 39.78 -18.39
N THR A 221 38.53 40.03 -19.46
CA THR A 221 38.53 41.31 -20.19
C THR A 221 37.13 41.92 -20.24
N ALA A 222 36.68 42.48 -19.11
CA ALA A 222 35.39 43.17 -19.03
C ALA A 222 35.44 44.55 -19.72
N ALA A 223 34.92 44.65 -20.94
CA ALA A 223 34.79 45.91 -21.67
C ALA A 223 33.61 46.75 -21.15
N GLN A 224 33.82 47.49 -20.06
CA GLN A 224 32.86 48.49 -19.56
C GLN A 224 32.65 49.62 -20.59
N VAL A 225 31.39 49.83 -21.00
CA VAL A 225 30.95 51.04 -21.72
C VAL A 225 30.08 51.88 -20.79
N SER A 226 30.72 52.67 -19.93
CA SER A 226 30.04 53.60 -19.01
C SER A 226 29.90 54.98 -19.64
N SER A 227 28.67 55.49 -19.77
CA SER A 227 28.39 56.84 -20.27
C SER A 227 28.47 57.90 -19.16
N SER A 228 29.48 58.76 -19.20
CA SER A 228 29.44 60.09 -18.54
C SER A 228 30.47 61.05 -19.15
N SER A 229 30.29 62.35 -18.92
CA SER A 229 30.91 63.42 -19.70
C SER A 229 32.25 63.94 -19.15
N SER A 230 33.21 64.10 -20.07
CA SER A 230 34.16 65.24 -20.16
C SER A 230 34.77 65.83 -18.87
N SER A 231 36.08 65.62 -18.63
CA SER A 231 37.10 66.70 -18.74
C SER A 231 38.56 66.34 -18.35
N VAL A 232 39.45 66.30 -19.35
CA VAL A 232 40.63 67.20 -19.52
C VAL A 232 41.79 67.23 -18.47
N VAL A 233 42.97 66.73 -18.93
CA VAL A 233 44.42 66.84 -18.52
C VAL A 233 45.07 66.19 -17.25
N ALA A 234 46.19 65.50 -17.53
CA ALA A 234 47.52 65.44 -16.84
C ALA A 234 47.64 64.87 -15.39
N SER A 235 48.69 64.12 -14.99
CA SER A 235 49.88 63.48 -15.66
C SER A 235 50.56 62.49 -14.65
N LEU A 236 51.79 61.95 -14.69
CA LEU A 236 53.08 62.14 -15.44
C LEU A 236 53.98 60.86 -15.30
N SER A 237 55.16 60.85 -15.93
CA SER A 237 56.44 60.06 -15.69
C SER A 237 56.44 58.70 -14.94
N THR A 238 56.80 57.50 -15.48
CA THR A 238 58.05 56.99 -16.17
C THR A 238 59.23 56.62 -15.23
N PRO A 239 60.29 55.81 -15.61
CA PRO A 239 60.52 54.82 -16.70
C PRO A 239 61.32 53.50 -16.31
N VAL A 240 61.77 52.69 -17.32
CA VAL A 240 62.92 51.68 -17.33
C VAL A 240 62.69 50.26 -16.73
N SER A 241 63.26 49.09 -17.18
CA SER A 241 63.70 48.51 -18.49
C SER A 241 64.22 47.03 -18.35
N SER A 242 64.04 46.14 -19.36
CA SER A 242 64.85 44.92 -19.75
C SER A 242 65.14 43.75 -18.75
N GLY A 243 65.32 42.45 -19.10
CA GLY A 243 65.16 41.65 -20.36
C GLY A 243 65.87 40.24 -20.35
N THR A 244 65.37 39.22 -21.09
CA THR A 244 66.01 37.93 -21.62
C THR A 244 66.85 36.97 -20.72
N GLY A 245 66.90 35.60 -20.86
CA GLY A 245 66.13 34.59 -21.64
C GLY A 245 66.81 33.17 -21.82
N ALA A 246 66.01 32.10 -22.11
CA ALA A 246 66.28 30.81 -22.84
C ALA A 246 66.96 29.51 -22.22
N ALA A 247 66.65 28.33 -22.85
CA ALA A 247 67.26 26.95 -22.81
C ALA A 247 66.74 25.85 -21.79
N ILE A 248 66.73 24.50 -22.01
CA ILE A 248 66.60 23.60 -23.21
C ILE A 248 66.27 22.07 -22.91
N SER A 249 65.53 21.39 -23.83
CA SER A 249 65.40 19.95 -24.29
C SER A 249 65.57 18.61 -23.47
N SER A 250 64.53 17.73 -23.52
CA SER A 250 64.43 16.23 -23.77
C SER A 250 65.19 15.15 -22.93
N THR A 251 64.90 13.82 -22.86
CA THR A 251 64.11 12.79 -23.67
C THR A 251 63.49 11.63 -22.83
N THR A 252 62.80 10.65 -23.47
CA THR A 252 62.04 9.43 -23.00
C THR A 252 62.92 8.13 -22.83
N PRO A 253 62.50 6.85 -22.45
CA PRO A 253 61.32 6.04 -22.92
C PRO A 253 60.71 4.78 -22.14
N VAL A 254 59.39 4.50 -22.38
CA VAL A 254 58.72 3.21 -22.82
C VAL A 254 58.47 1.94 -21.90
N SER A 255 57.16 1.62 -21.70
CA SER A 255 56.47 0.27 -21.60
C SER A 255 56.63 -0.63 -20.33
N SER A 256 55.82 -1.68 -20.00
CA SER A 256 54.65 -2.37 -20.63
C SER A 256 53.71 -3.12 -19.61
N ASN A 257 52.55 -3.61 -20.08
CA ASN A 257 51.43 -4.28 -19.36
C ASN A 257 51.74 -5.64 -18.66
N ALA A 258 50.92 -6.07 -17.66
CA ALA A 258 49.86 -7.13 -17.82
C ALA A 258 49.25 -7.77 -16.52
N SER A 259 47.90 -7.83 -16.47
CA SER A 259 47.00 -8.92 -16.03
C SER A 259 46.99 -9.61 -14.62
N SER A 260 45.74 -9.88 -14.13
CA SER A 260 45.26 -11.03 -13.29
C SER A 260 45.76 -11.20 -11.83
N SER A 261 45.03 -11.82 -10.86
CA SER A 261 43.59 -12.17 -10.73
C SER A 261 43.23 -12.74 -9.33
N GLN A 262 41.98 -12.53 -8.88
CA GLN A 262 41.14 -13.39 -8.00
C GLN A 262 41.48 -13.77 -6.51
N ALA A 263 40.41 -13.72 -5.70
CA ALA A 263 39.93 -14.73 -4.72
C ALA A 263 40.44 -14.83 -3.24
N SER A 264 39.57 -14.36 -2.33
CA SER A 264 38.84 -15.16 -1.30
C SER A 264 39.47 -15.66 0.02
N SER A 265 38.62 -15.73 1.06
CA SER A 265 38.63 -16.65 2.25
C SER A 265 39.67 -16.40 3.37
N THR A 266 39.50 -16.73 4.67
CA THR A 266 38.32 -17.14 5.50
C THR A 266 38.60 -17.03 7.03
N THR A 267 37.64 -16.50 7.81
CA THR A 267 37.28 -16.85 9.22
C THR A 267 38.39 -16.81 10.33
N PRO A 268 38.23 -17.36 11.58
CA PRO A 268 37.77 -16.56 12.74
C PRO A 268 38.51 -16.77 14.11
N ALA A 269 37.91 -16.25 15.21
CA ALA A 269 38.20 -16.45 16.65
C ALA A 269 39.38 -15.62 17.25
N SER A 270 39.48 -15.31 18.55
CA SER A 270 38.91 -15.96 19.77
C SER A 270 38.64 -14.99 20.95
N ALA A 271 37.89 -15.47 21.97
CA ALA A 271 37.87 -15.15 23.42
C ALA A 271 38.29 -13.74 23.92
N SER A 272 37.49 -12.91 24.61
CA SER A 272 36.60 -13.05 25.80
C SER A 272 37.27 -12.92 27.18
N SER A 273 36.77 -12.00 28.03
CA SER A 273 36.73 -12.10 29.52
C SER A 273 36.00 -10.91 30.18
N THR A 274 35.38 -11.19 31.33
CA THR A 274 34.56 -10.35 32.23
C THR A 274 34.68 -10.95 33.65
N PRO A 275 34.10 -10.40 34.75
CA PRO A 275 33.73 -9.01 35.12
C PRO A 275 34.20 -8.67 36.59
N SER A 276 33.47 -7.76 37.27
CA SER A 276 33.38 -7.58 38.74
C SER A 276 34.45 -6.66 39.40
N SER A 277 34.21 -5.99 40.54
CA SER A 277 33.08 -6.00 41.51
C SER A 277 32.83 -4.61 42.16
N SER A 278 31.88 -4.51 43.10
CA SER A 278 31.40 -3.27 43.75
C SER A 278 31.79 -3.14 45.24
N THR A 279 31.78 -1.92 45.79
CA THR A 279 31.41 -1.54 47.19
C THR A 279 31.60 -0.02 47.40
N GLY A 280 31.12 0.54 48.54
CA GLY A 280 31.37 1.93 48.94
C GLY A 280 30.84 2.26 50.35
N SER A 281 31.23 3.41 50.94
CA SER A 281 30.62 4.07 52.14
C SER A 281 31.35 5.40 52.51
N SER A 282 30.74 6.25 53.35
CA SER A 282 30.98 7.71 53.45
C SER A 282 31.85 8.24 54.62
N ALA A 283 32.53 9.39 54.39
CA ALA A 283 32.95 10.47 55.35
C ALA A 283 33.44 11.71 54.51
N ASP A 284 33.42 13.02 54.86
CA ASP A 284 33.13 13.85 56.06
C ASP A 284 34.36 14.29 56.92
N SER A 285 34.63 15.58 57.27
CA SER A 285 34.19 16.92 56.80
C SER A 285 35.07 18.11 57.37
N THR A 286 34.66 19.38 57.13
CA THR A 286 35.10 20.69 57.74
C THR A 286 36.24 21.55 57.09
N THR A 287 36.49 22.75 57.64
CA THR A 287 36.84 24.07 57.02
C THR A 287 38.09 24.74 57.72
N PRO A 288 38.57 26.02 57.52
CA PRO A 288 37.96 27.29 57.06
C PRO A 288 38.83 28.23 56.16
N ALA A 289 38.51 29.54 56.10
CA ALA A 289 38.80 30.46 54.98
C ALA A 289 39.41 31.85 55.37
N VAL A 290 39.76 32.65 54.34
CA VAL A 290 40.11 34.10 54.41
C VAL A 290 39.45 34.84 53.21
N SER A 291 39.30 36.17 53.27
CA SER A 291 38.56 37.06 52.34
C SER A 291 39.13 38.50 52.43
N PRO A 292 38.66 39.54 51.70
CA PRO A 292 37.66 39.64 50.62
C PRO A 292 38.35 39.70 49.22
N SER A 293 37.83 40.22 48.09
CA SER A 293 36.62 41.00 47.71
C SER A 293 36.25 40.70 46.23
N SER A 294 35.19 41.21 45.58
CA SER A 294 34.21 42.27 45.90
C SER A 294 32.83 41.96 45.28
N ALA A 295 31.74 42.20 46.04
CA ALA A 295 30.32 42.31 45.62
C ALA A 295 29.74 41.25 44.63
N ALA A 296 28.77 40.39 44.96
CA ALA A 296 27.90 40.20 46.15
C ALA A 296 27.01 41.41 46.56
N SER A 297 25.79 41.26 47.08
CA SER A 297 24.79 40.16 47.05
C SER A 297 23.49 40.66 47.71
N SER A 298 22.41 39.87 47.61
CA SER A 298 21.35 39.71 48.64
C SER A 298 20.45 40.89 49.07
N SER A 299 19.24 40.52 49.53
CA SER A 299 18.37 41.22 50.49
C SER A 299 17.92 42.67 50.19
N SER A 300 16.59 42.87 50.09
CA SER A 300 15.84 43.43 51.23
C SER A 300 14.33 43.46 50.97
N THR A 301 13.56 43.48 52.06
CA THR A 301 12.19 44.01 52.09
C THR A 301 12.09 44.98 53.27
N PRO A 302 11.37 46.08 53.09
CA PRO A 302 10.52 46.61 54.15
C PRO A 302 9.08 46.78 53.65
N ALA A 303 8.13 46.88 54.58
CA ALA A 303 6.70 47.06 54.27
C ALA A 303 6.22 48.47 54.62
N SER A 304 5.28 49.01 53.83
CA SER A 304 4.49 50.18 54.19
C SER A 304 3.10 50.17 53.52
N SER A 305 2.06 50.00 54.32
CA SER A 305 0.64 50.27 53.98
C SER A 305 0.38 51.80 53.89
N PRO A 306 -0.82 52.33 53.52
CA PRO A 306 -2.13 51.65 53.38
C PRO A 306 -3.03 52.07 52.18
N ALA A 307 -4.19 51.38 52.07
CA ALA A 307 -5.44 51.78 51.36
C ALA A 307 -5.41 51.86 49.81
N SER A 308 -6.47 51.51 49.07
CA SER A 308 -7.79 50.92 49.42
C SER A 308 -8.48 50.23 48.23
N SER A 309 -9.24 49.15 48.50
CA SER A 309 -10.47 48.68 47.79
C SER A 309 -10.41 48.30 46.28
N THR A 310 -10.99 47.21 45.77
CA THR A 310 -11.82 46.12 46.36
C THR A 310 -11.96 44.90 45.43
N ASN A 311 -12.42 43.77 46.01
CA ASN A 311 -13.06 42.59 45.40
C ASN A 311 -12.20 41.37 44.98
N THR A 312 -12.56 40.26 45.63
CA THR A 312 -12.12 38.84 45.58
C THR A 312 -12.79 38.05 44.42
N PRO A 313 -12.49 36.74 44.16
CA PRO A 313 -11.89 35.70 45.02
C PRO A 313 -10.65 34.96 44.44
N SER A 314 -10.10 33.99 45.19
CA SER A 314 -8.80 33.34 44.91
C SER A 314 -8.70 31.88 45.39
N SER A 315 -8.06 31.03 44.56
CA SER A 315 -7.15 29.89 44.87
C SER A 315 -7.62 28.76 45.84
N THR A 316 -7.01 27.57 45.96
CA THR A 316 -5.56 27.19 45.95
C THR A 316 -5.33 25.69 45.62
N GLN A 317 -4.06 25.30 45.40
CA GLN A 317 -3.54 23.91 45.27
C GLN A 317 -3.93 23.00 46.47
N VAL A 318 -4.11 21.66 46.40
CA VAL A 318 -3.47 20.53 45.66
C VAL A 318 -2.21 19.95 46.32
N ALA A 319 -2.41 19.00 47.26
CA ALA A 319 -1.50 17.89 47.61
C ALA A 319 -2.19 16.80 48.48
N SER A 320 -1.66 15.56 48.44
CA SER A 320 -1.81 14.42 49.39
C SER A 320 -3.18 13.73 49.68
N THR A 321 -3.35 12.55 49.07
CA THR A 321 -3.78 11.22 49.65
C THR A 321 -5.16 10.94 50.32
N THR A 322 -5.70 9.77 49.94
CA THR A 322 -6.58 8.79 50.67
C THR A 322 -8.11 8.82 50.43
N VAL A 323 -8.73 7.64 50.62
CA VAL A 323 -10.18 7.28 50.60
C VAL A 323 -10.80 7.27 49.19
N SER A 324 -11.30 6.18 48.58
CA SER A 324 -12.01 4.94 48.98
C SER A 324 -13.55 5.03 49.02
N SER A 325 -14.18 4.50 47.95
CA SER A 325 -15.49 3.81 47.92
C SER A 325 -16.69 4.33 48.73
N SER A 326 -17.76 4.74 48.02
CA SER A 326 -19.14 4.48 48.46
C SER A 326 -20.12 4.39 47.29
N THR A 327 -20.78 3.24 47.13
CA THR A 327 -22.02 3.09 46.32
C THR A 327 -23.21 3.75 47.04
N PRO A 328 -24.39 3.83 46.40
CA PRO A 328 -25.45 2.96 46.93
C PRO A 328 -26.30 2.26 45.86
N ALA A 329 -26.88 1.10 46.22
CA ALA A 329 -27.84 0.35 45.40
C ALA A 329 -28.92 -0.31 46.28
N ALA A 330 -30.20 -0.16 45.92
CA ALA A 330 -31.43 -0.74 46.49
C ALA A 330 -32.66 -0.11 45.76
N SER A 331 -33.91 -0.61 45.70
CA SER A 331 -34.57 -1.92 45.90
C SER A 331 -36.10 -1.74 45.68
N SER A 332 -36.95 -2.66 45.21
CA SER A 332 -36.80 -3.95 44.50
C SER A 332 -38.21 -4.52 44.13
N THR A 333 -38.27 -5.65 43.40
CA THR A 333 -39.33 -6.70 43.44
C THR A 333 -40.77 -6.46 42.88
N ALA A 334 -41.37 -7.57 42.40
CA ALA A 334 -42.77 -7.80 41.95
C ALA A 334 -43.26 -7.06 40.68
N ALA A 335 -43.83 -7.64 39.60
CA ALA A 335 -44.38 -8.96 39.21
C ALA A 335 -45.91 -9.19 39.38
N SER A 336 -46.68 -9.17 38.27
CA SER A 336 -47.86 -10.04 38.02
C SER A 336 -48.42 -9.98 36.57
N SER A 337 -49.23 -10.98 36.21
CA SER A 337 -50.41 -10.96 35.32
C SER A 337 -50.33 -10.47 33.85
N THR A 338 -50.43 -11.44 32.93
CA THR A 338 -51.32 -11.41 31.73
C THR A 338 -52.70 -12.01 32.10
N PRO A 339 -53.74 -12.08 31.21
CA PRO A 339 -54.08 -11.37 29.96
C PRO A 339 -55.53 -10.77 29.99
N VAL A 340 -56.16 -10.57 28.81
CA VAL A 340 -57.61 -10.27 28.53
C VAL A 340 -58.12 -8.87 28.98
N SER A 341 -59.04 -8.15 28.32
CA SER A 341 -60.06 -8.47 27.29
C SER A 341 -60.42 -7.32 26.34
N SER A 342 -61.18 -7.67 25.28
CA SER A 342 -62.26 -6.92 24.61
C SER A 342 -61.97 -5.62 23.82
N SER A 343 -62.39 -5.66 22.55
CA SER A 343 -62.69 -4.53 21.67
C SER A 343 -64.02 -3.81 22.01
N ALA A 344 -64.15 -2.50 21.70
CA ALA A 344 -65.13 -1.98 20.71
C ALA A 344 -65.42 -0.45 20.81
N ALA A 345 -65.17 0.25 19.68
CA ALA A 345 -66.03 1.25 19.01
C ALA A 345 -66.53 2.58 19.65
N SER A 346 -66.57 3.60 18.76
CA SER A 346 -67.53 4.74 18.68
C SER A 346 -67.38 5.94 19.65
N SER A 347 -67.67 7.19 19.27
CA SER A 347 -67.90 7.84 17.94
C SER A 347 -67.98 9.39 18.04
N THR A 348 -68.30 10.06 16.92
CA THR A 348 -68.84 11.45 16.74
C THR A 348 -67.91 12.64 16.34
N THR A 349 -67.77 12.80 15.02
CA THR A 349 -68.00 14.01 14.19
C THR A 349 -68.58 15.28 14.84
N PRO A 350 -68.14 16.49 14.41
CA PRO A 350 -68.87 17.28 13.36
C PRO A 350 -67.93 18.14 12.43
N VAL A 351 -68.31 18.95 11.40
CA VAL A 351 -69.41 19.11 10.38
C VAL A 351 -68.93 20.15 9.31
N ALA A 352 -69.62 20.29 8.15
CA ALA A 352 -69.47 21.30 7.06
C ALA A 352 -68.27 21.15 6.09
N SER A 353 -68.36 21.11 4.73
CA SER A 353 -69.19 21.70 3.65
C SER A 353 -68.71 23.09 3.15
N SER A 354 -68.61 23.44 1.87
CA SER A 354 -68.56 22.77 0.52
C SER A 354 -68.20 23.88 -0.52
N THR A 355 -68.19 23.85 -1.88
CA THR A 355 -68.57 23.01 -3.06
C THR A 355 -67.83 23.65 -4.29
N ALA A 356 -67.84 23.30 -5.60
CA ALA A 356 -68.38 22.26 -6.50
C ALA A 356 -67.60 22.31 -7.87
N SER A 357 -67.88 21.39 -8.82
CA SER A 357 -67.41 21.36 -10.24
C SER A 357 -65.91 21.04 -10.45
N SER A 358 -65.44 20.50 -11.59
CA SER A 358 -66.09 20.12 -12.87
C SER A 358 -65.51 18.83 -13.47
N THR A 359 -66.16 18.24 -14.48
CA THR A 359 -65.64 17.12 -15.30
C THR A 359 -65.16 17.62 -16.70
N PRO A 360 -64.94 16.78 -17.73
CA PRO A 360 -63.61 16.44 -18.22
C PRO A 360 -63.26 17.06 -19.60
N VAL A 361 -62.03 16.83 -20.06
CA VAL A 361 -61.62 17.07 -21.46
C VAL A 361 -61.04 15.78 -22.04
N ASP A 362 -61.39 15.51 -23.30
CA ASP A 362 -61.06 14.31 -24.07
C ASP A 362 -60.23 14.71 -25.31
N SER A 363 -59.37 13.81 -25.80
CA SER A 363 -58.60 14.03 -27.04
C SER A 363 -58.09 12.74 -27.66
N SER A 364 -58.91 12.12 -28.52
CA SER A 364 -58.46 11.11 -29.48
C SER A 364 -58.58 11.62 -30.91
N THR A 365 -57.47 11.79 -31.65
CA THR A 365 -57.41 11.68 -33.13
C THR A 365 -55.98 11.83 -33.67
N ALA A 366 -55.39 10.72 -34.13
CA ALA A 366 -54.38 10.69 -35.19
C ALA A 366 -54.23 9.25 -35.71
N SER A 367 -54.51 9.01 -36.99
CA SER A 367 -54.43 7.67 -37.60
C SER A 367 -54.22 7.77 -39.11
N SER A 368 -53.05 7.33 -39.59
CA SER A 368 -52.77 6.69 -40.91
C SER A 368 -51.31 6.92 -41.34
N GLY A 369 -50.76 6.01 -42.16
CA GLY A 369 -49.49 6.23 -42.89
C GLY A 369 -48.24 5.50 -42.37
N THR A 370 -48.02 4.26 -42.83
CA THR A 370 -46.71 3.56 -42.75
C THR A 370 -45.75 4.03 -43.84
N PRO A 371 -44.42 3.98 -43.62
CA PRO A 371 -43.64 2.96 -44.37
C PRO A 371 -42.42 2.33 -43.64
N SER A 372 -42.15 1.07 -44.01
CA SER A 372 -40.84 0.37 -44.10
C SER A 372 -39.69 0.61 -43.08
N SER A 373 -39.56 -0.33 -42.13
CA SER A 373 -38.35 -1.14 -41.86
C SER A 373 -36.92 -0.54 -41.94
N ALA A 374 -36.30 -0.28 -40.78
CA ALA A 374 -34.87 -0.51 -40.47
C ALA A 374 -34.67 -0.56 -38.92
N PRO A 375 -33.59 -1.14 -38.36
CA PRO A 375 -33.67 -1.73 -37.01
C PRO A 375 -33.02 -0.95 -35.85
N GLY A 376 -33.65 -1.04 -34.68
CA GLY A 376 -32.94 -1.64 -33.54
C GLY A 376 -32.24 -0.75 -32.51
N SER A 377 -32.95 0.16 -31.84
CA SER A 377 -32.65 0.44 -30.43
C SER A 377 -33.92 0.74 -29.63
N SER A 378 -34.00 0.22 -28.41
CA SER A 378 -34.95 0.64 -27.38
C SER A 378 -34.40 0.27 -26.00
N SER A 379 -34.24 1.27 -25.14
CA SER A 379 -33.75 1.12 -23.77
C SER A 379 -34.87 0.65 -22.84
N THR A 380 -34.51 -0.18 -21.86
CA THR A 380 -35.40 -0.52 -20.74
C THR A 380 -35.39 0.63 -19.72
N PRO A 381 -36.56 1.19 -19.34
CA PRO A 381 -36.62 2.19 -18.29
C PRO A 381 -36.44 1.57 -16.91
N TYR A 382 -35.63 2.20 -16.07
CA TYR A 382 -35.44 1.84 -14.66
C TYR A 382 -36.23 2.79 -13.76
N TYR A 383 -36.89 2.26 -12.73
CA TYR A 383 -37.62 3.08 -11.76
C TYR A 383 -37.27 2.70 -10.31
N ALA A 384 -37.16 3.73 -9.47
CA ALA A 384 -37.08 3.64 -8.02
C ALA A 384 -37.94 4.77 -7.43
N PHE A 385 -38.77 4.47 -6.44
CA PHE A 385 -39.71 5.42 -5.84
C PHE A 385 -39.70 5.26 -4.31
N LYS A 386 -39.69 6.40 -3.58
CA LYS A 386 -39.61 6.42 -2.11
C LYS A 386 -40.90 6.75 -1.36
N HIS A 387 -41.88 7.42 -1.99
CA HIS A 387 -43.17 7.73 -1.37
C HIS A 387 -44.27 7.83 -2.43
N LEU A 388 -45.23 6.89 -2.46
CA LEU A 388 -46.37 6.92 -3.38
C LEU A 388 -47.66 6.42 -2.71
N ARG A 389 -48.77 7.14 -2.92
CA ARG A 389 -50.08 6.77 -2.35
C ARG A 389 -50.72 5.53 -3.01
N GLY A 390 -50.24 5.15 -4.19
CA GLY A 390 -50.57 3.92 -4.91
C GLY A 390 -49.97 3.93 -6.30
N LEU A 391 -49.81 2.78 -6.94
CA LEU A 391 -49.35 2.66 -8.32
C LEU A 391 -50.08 1.53 -9.05
N GLN A 392 -50.59 1.81 -10.25
CA GLN A 392 -51.32 0.85 -11.08
C GLN A 392 -50.87 0.93 -12.54
N TYR A 393 -50.68 -0.21 -13.21
CA TYR A 393 -50.49 -0.27 -14.66
C TYR A 393 -51.46 -1.25 -15.33
N HIS A 394 -52.06 -0.82 -16.44
CA HIS A 394 -53.19 -1.52 -17.06
C HIS A 394 -52.80 -2.67 -18.01
N SER A 395 -51.85 -2.48 -18.94
CA SER A 395 -51.36 -3.59 -19.77
C SER A 395 -50.01 -3.33 -20.43
N PHE A 396 -49.21 -4.38 -20.63
CA PHE A 396 -48.04 -4.41 -21.52
C PHE A 396 -48.04 -5.68 -22.38
N LYS A 397 -47.57 -5.61 -23.63
CA LYS A 397 -47.69 -6.72 -24.61
C LYS A 397 -46.42 -7.27 -25.25
N HIS A 398 -45.31 -6.52 -25.23
CA HIS A 398 -44.01 -6.97 -25.73
C HIS A 398 -42.89 -6.25 -24.95
N LEU A 399 -42.20 -6.94 -24.04
CA LEU A 399 -41.09 -6.38 -23.27
C LEU A 399 -39.92 -7.36 -23.21
N ARG A 400 -38.69 -6.90 -23.44
CA ARG A 400 -37.48 -7.75 -23.29
C ARG A 400 -37.17 -8.04 -21.82
N GLY A 401 -37.54 -7.13 -20.92
CA GLY A 401 -37.50 -7.33 -19.48
C GLY A 401 -38.08 -6.09 -18.76
N LEU A 402 -38.41 -6.24 -17.47
CA LEU A 402 -38.81 -5.13 -16.60
C LEU A 402 -38.27 -5.37 -15.16
N GLN A 403 -37.65 -4.35 -14.57
CA GLN A 403 -37.00 -4.42 -13.27
C GLN A 403 -37.33 -3.19 -12.42
N HIS A 404 -37.70 -3.38 -11.14
CA HIS A 404 -37.68 -2.32 -10.13
C HIS A 404 -36.71 -2.69 -9.01
N TYR A 405 -35.78 -1.79 -8.70
CA TYR A 405 -34.70 -2.07 -7.75
C TYR A 405 -35.10 -1.80 -6.29
N THR A 406 -35.82 -0.72 -6.03
CA THR A 406 -36.28 -0.40 -4.68
C THR A 406 -37.60 0.36 -4.71
N LEU A 407 -38.58 -0.13 -3.94
CA LEU A 407 -39.83 0.54 -3.66
C LEU A 407 -40.05 0.56 -2.14
N GLU A 408 -39.91 1.75 -1.55
CA GLU A 408 -40.22 2.00 -0.14
C GLU A 408 -41.55 2.78 -0.04
N TYR A 409 -42.37 2.48 0.97
CA TYR A 409 -43.59 3.24 1.32
C TYR A 409 -44.63 3.39 0.19
N LEU A 410 -45.38 2.31 -0.06
CA LEU A 410 -46.50 2.27 -1.02
C LEU A 410 -47.84 1.99 -0.33
N GLY A 411 -48.87 2.78 -0.64
CA GLY A 411 -50.25 2.50 -0.21
C GLY A 411 -50.82 1.20 -0.83
N GLY A 412 -50.40 0.87 -2.05
CA GLY A 412 -50.75 -0.36 -2.76
C GLY A 412 -50.14 -0.37 -4.17
N PHE A 413 -49.94 -1.55 -4.75
CA PHE A 413 -49.29 -1.75 -6.04
C PHE A 413 -50.00 -2.84 -6.86
N GLN A 414 -50.35 -2.55 -8.12
CA GLN A 414 -51.10 -3.48 -8.97
C GLN A 414 -50.68 -3.45 -10.44
N HIS A 415 -50.52 -4.63 -11.06
CA HIS A 415 -50.50 -4.77 -12.51
C HIS A 415 -51.67 -5.63 -13.00
N ILE A 416 -52.35 -5.19 -14.05
CA ILE A 416 -53.58 -5.85 -14.52
C ILE A 416 -53.28 -6.94 -15.55
N ALA A 417 -52.50 -6.66 -16.60
CA ALA A 417 -52.14 -7.66 -17.61
C ALA A 417 -50.72 -7.52 -18.18
N PHE A 418 -50.03 -8.65 -18.37
CA PHE A 418 -48.82 -8.75 -19.20
C PHE A 418 -48.95 -9.87 -20.21
N GLN A 419 -48.53 -9.60 -21.44
CA GLN A 419 -48.34 -10.60 -22.50
C GLN A 419 -46.90 -10.50 -23.03
N HIS A 420 -46.28 -11.65 -23.37
CA HIS A 420 -44.96 -11.78 -24.02
C HIS A 420 -43.83 -10.93 -23.39
N VAL A 421 -43.38 -11.32 -22.20
CA VAL A 421 -42.33 -10.62 -21.44
C VAL A 421 -41.11 -11.52 -21.23
N GLY A 422 -39.91 -11.07 -21.61
CA GLY A 422 -38.67 -11.85 -21.47
C GLY A 422 -38.30 -12.17 -20.01
N GLY A 423 -38.61 -11.29 -19.07
CA GLY A 423 -38.50 -11.53 -17.63
C GLY A 423 -38.99 -10.34 -16.81
N PHE A 424 -39.42 -10.59 -15.58
CA PHE A 424 -39.94 -9.57 -14.65
C PHE A 424 -39.32 -9.75 -13.26
N GLN A 425 -38.77 -8.69 -12.66
CA GLN A 425 -38.06 -8.79 -11.38
C GLN A 425 -38.29 -7.58 -10.45
N HIS A 426 -38.43 -7.83 -9.15
CA HIS A 426 -38.32 -6.80 -8.11
C HIS A 426 -37.23 -7.16 -7.10
N TYR A 427 -36.29 -6.27 -6.85
CA TYR A 427 -35.16 -6.54 -5.93
C TYR A 427 -35.49 -6.26 -4.46
N SER A 428 -36.21 -5.18 -4.16
CA SER A 428 -36.64 -4.85 -2.79
C SER A 428 -37.98 -4.11 -2.75
N LEU A 429 -38.98 -4.70 -2.09
CA LEU A 429 -40.22 -4.03 -1.67
C LEU A 429 -40.23 -3.89 -0.14
N LYS A 430 -40.39 -2.65 0.37
CA LYS A 430 -40.43 -2.36 1.81
C LYS A 430 -41.66 -1.52 2.16
N ARG A 431 -42.48 -2.00 3.12
CA ARG A 431 -43.66 -1.29 3.66
C ARG A 431 -44.70 -0.97 2.58
N VAL A 432 -45.42 -2.01 2.12
CA VAL A 432 -46.40 -1.94 1.03
C VAL A 432 -47.77 -2.41 1.50
N GLY A 433 -48.81 -1.57 1.39
CA GLY A 433 -50.16 -1.87 1.88
C GLY A 433 -50.83 -3.08 1.22
N GLY A 434 -50.49 -3.38 -0.04
CA GLY A 434 -50.89 -4.61 -0.74
C GLY A 434 -50.28 -4.69 -2.14
N PHE A 435 -50.07 -5.90 -2.65
CA PHE A 435 -49.43 -6.17 -3.94
C PHE A 435 -50.24 -7.19 -4.76
N GLN A 436 -50.57 -6.88 -6.02
CA GLN A 436 -51.45 -7.71 -6.85
C GLN A 436 -51.03 -7.78 -8.33
N HIS A 437 -51.00 -8.98 -8.92
CA HIS A 437 -51.00 -9.15 -10.40
C HIS A 437 -52.21 -9.96 -10.88
N TYR A 438 -52.93 -9.47 -11.90
CA TYR A 438 -54.18 -10.12 -12.33
C TYR A 438 -54.00 -11.17 -13.44
N ALA A 439 -53.20 -10.92 -14.47
CA ALA A 439 -52.90 -11.91 -15.52
C ALA A 439 -51.49 -11.77 -16.09
N LEU A 440 -50.69 -12.84 -16.07
CA LEU A 440 -49.43 -12.96 -16.82
C LEU A 440 -49.53 -14.06 -17.88
N GLU A 441 -49.17 -13.76 -19.14
CA GLU A 441 -49.19 -14.71 -20.25
C GLU A 441 -47.86 -14.68 -21.03
N HIS A 442 -47.22 -15.84 -21.21
CA HIS A 442 -45.94 -15.99 -21.91
C HIS A 442 -44.82 -15.13 -21.30
N VAL A 443 -44.39 -15.49 -20.08
CA VAL A 443 -43.33 -14.77 -19.34
C VAL A 443 -42.10 -15.66 -19.12
N GLY A 444 -40.91 -15.21 -19.52
CA GLY A 444 -39.67 -16.01 -19.44
C GLY A 444 -39.24 -16.34 -18.00
N GLY A 445 -39.49 -15.45 -17.05
CA GLY A 445 -39.27 -15.67 -15.62
C GLY A 445 -39.82 -14.54 -14.75
N PHE A 446 -40.19 -14.85 -13.51
CA PHE A 446 -40.79 -13.90 -12.56
C PHE A 446 -40.17 -14.06 -11.17
N HIS A 447 -39.32 -13.12 -10.72
CA HIS A 447 -38.59 -13.24 -9.45
C HIS A 447 -38.83 -12.03 -8.52
N HIS A 448 -38.98 -12.27 -7.21
CA HIS A 448 -38.83 -11.21 -6.19
C HIS A 448 -37.73 -11.58 -5.19
N TYR A 449 -36.76 -10.68 -4.99
CA TYR A 449 -35.60 -10.97 -4.14
C TYR A 449 -35.82 -10.64 -2.66
N THR A 450 -36.37 -9.47 -2.32
CA THR A 450 -36.59 -9.05 -0.93
C THR A 450 -37.99 -8.45 -0.73
N LEU A 451 -38.75 -8.96 0.25
CA LEU A 451 -40.13 -8.57 0.53
C LEU A 451 -40.35 -8.35 2.05
N GLU A 452 -40.41 -7.08 2.47
CA GLU A 452 -40.51 -6.68 3.88
C GLU A 452 -41.78 -5.86 4.16
N TYR A 453 -42.55 -6.22 5.19
CA TYR A 453 -43.74 -5.50 5.67
C TYR A 453 -44.81 -5.29 4.59
N LEU A 454 -45.53 -6.36 4.24
CA LEU A 454 -46.61 -6.33 3.23
C LEU A 454 -47.97 -6.64 3.85
N GLY A 455 -48.98 -5.81 3.59
CA GLY A 455 -50.36 -6.04 4.06
C GLY A 455 -51.02 -7.27 3.42
N GLY A 456 -50.62 -7.64 2.21
CA GLY A 456 -51.05 -8.85 1.51
C GLY A 456 -50.51 -8.93 0.09
N PHE A 457 -50.38 -10.14 -0.46
CA PHE A 457 -49.77 -10.39 -1.75
C PHE A 457 -50.57 -11.44 -2.54
N GLN A 458 -51.01 -11.11 -3.75
CA GLN A 458 -51.92 -11.95 -4.56
C GLN A 458 -51.55 -12.00 -6.04
N HIS A 459 -51.76 -13.16 -6.67
CA HIS A 459 -51.67 -13.32 -8.12
C HIS A 459 -52.87 -14.12 -8.65
N ASN A 460 -53.57 -13.64 -9.68
CA ASN A 460 -54.91 -14.18 -10.03
C ASN A 460 -54.96 -15.08 -11.28
N ALA A 461 -53.96 -15.03 -12.17
CA ALA A 461 -53.79 -15.98 -13.28
C ALA A 461 -52.36 -15.97 -13.85
N PHE A 462 -51.81 -17.15 -14.14
CA PHE A 462 -50.57 -17.33 -14.89
C PHE A 462 -50.72 -18.37 -16.01
N GLN A 463 -50.30 -18.02 -17.22
CA GLN A 463 -50.23 -18.93 -18.36
C GLN A 463 -48.84 -18.90 -19.02
N HIS A 464 -48.19 -20.06 -19.16
CA HIS A 464 -46.88 -20.21 -19.83
C HIS A 464 -45.77 -19.33 -19.22
N VAL A 465 -45.29 -19.71 -18.03
CA VAL A 465 -44.23 -18.99 -17.31
C VAL A 465 -42.99 -19.86 -17.14
N GLY A 466 -41.81 -19.39 -17.57
CA GLY A 466 -40.57 -20.19 -17.53
C GLY A 466 -40.11 -20.54 -16.12
N GLY A 467 -40.29 -19.65 -15.15
CA GLY A 467 -40.02 -19.91 -13.73
C GLY A 467 -40.58 -18.82 -12.82
N PHE A 468 -40.89 -19.19 -11.57
CA PHE A 468 -41.45 -18.32 -10.54
C PHE A 468 -40.67 -18.49 -9.23
N GLN A 469 -40.07 -17.42 -8.71
CA GLN A 469 -39.19 -17.46 -7.54
C GLN A 469 -39.44 -16.31 -6.55
N HIS A 470 -39.37 -16.62 -5.26
CA HIS A 470 -39.31 -15.65 -4.16
C HIS A 470 -38.10 -16.00 -3.26
N HIS A 471 -37.22 -15.04 -2.96
CA HIS A 471 -35.95 -15.33 -2.25
C HIS A 471 -35.93 -14.96 -0.75
N SER A 472 -36.78 -14.05 -0.28
CA SER A 472 -36.88 -13.68 1.14
C SER A 472 -38.22 -13.02 1.48
N PHE A 473 -38.82 -13.42 2.61
CA PHE A 473 -40.08 -12.89 3.14
C PHE A 473 -39.96 -12.48 4.62
N GLN A 474 -40.38 -11.25 4.94
CA GLN A 474 -40.52 -10.76 6.33
C GLN A 474 -41.84 -10.00 6.52
N HIS A 475 -42.60 -10.35 7.56
CA HIS A 475 -43.84 -9.67 7.99
C HIS A 475 -44.87 -9.45 6.85
N VAL A 476 -45.39 -10.55 6.28
CA VAL A 476 -46.39 -10.52 5.19
C VAL A 476 -47.75 -11.04 5.69
N GLY A 477 -48.82 -10.25 5.50
CA GLY A 477 -50.18 -10.56 5.97
C GLY A 477 -50.90 -11.71 5.25
N GLY A 478 -50.38 -12.17 4.11
CA GLY A 478 -50.89 -13.34 3.39
C GLY A 478 -50.36 -13.44 1.95
N LEU A 479 -50.29 -14.67 1.43
CA LEU A 479 -49.87 -15.01 0.07
C LEU A 479 -50.95 -15.85 -0.60
N GLN A 480 -51.43 -15.46 -1.79
CA GLN A 480 -52.46 -16.22 -2.52
C GLN A 480 -52.17 -16.28 -4.03
N HIS A 481 -52.29 -17.47 -4.61
CA HIS A 481 -52.17 -17.70 -6.05
C HIS A 481 -53.41 -18.42 -6.58
N TYR A 482 -54.05 -17.86 -7.60
CA TYR A 482 -55.18 -18.46 -8.32
C TYR A 482 -54.74 -18.83 -9.74
N SER A 483 -55.18 -20.00 -10.22
CA SER A 483 -55.02 -20.51 -11.60
C SER A 483 -53.61 -20.46 -12.22
N LEU A 484 -52.85 -21.56 -12.08
CA LEU A 484 -51.58 -21.80 -12.78
C LEU A 484 -51.78 -22.71 -13.99
N LYS A 485 -51.23 -22.35 -15.17
CA LYS A 485 -51.14 -23.22 -16.34
C LYS A 485 -49.74 -23.16 -16.97
N HIS A 486 -49.09 -24.32 -17.06
CA HIS A 486 -47.75 -24.52 -17.63
C HIS A 486 -46.68 -23.55 -17.05
N VAL A 487 -46.20 -23.86 -15.85
CA VAL A 487 -45.09 -23.13 -15.19
C VAL A 487 -43.88 -24.06 -15.11
N GLY A 488 -42.70 -23.59 -15.55
CA GLY A 488 -41.48 -24.41 -15.64
C GLY A 488 -40.78 -24.69 -14.30
N GLY A 489 -41.09 -23.91 -13.26
CA GLY A 489 -40.62 -24.14 -11.89
C GLY A 489 -41.21 -23.14 -10.91
N PHE A 490 -41.38 -23.55 -9.65
CA PHE A 490 -41.96 -22.74 -8.58
C PHE A 490 -41.16 -22.96 -7.29
N GLN A 491 -40.58 -21.90 -6.72
CA GLN A 491 -39.71 -21.99 -5.53
C GLN A 491 -39.89 -20.80 -4.59
N HIS A 492 -39.90 -21.08 -3.28
CA HIS A 492 -39.78 -20.08 -2.22
C HIS A 492 -38.53 -20.39 -1.39
N TYR A 493 -37.74 -19.37 -1.08
CA TYR A 493 -36.63 -19.42 -0.12
C TYR A 493 -36.92 -18.44 1.02
N ALA A 494 -36.44 -18.80 2.23
CA ALA A 494 -36.52 -18.04 3.48
C ALA A 494 -37.91 -17.46 3.85
N LEU A 495 -38.58 -18.11 4.80
CA LEU A 495 -39.74 -17.58 5.51
C LEU A 495 -39.44 -17.57 7.01
N ASP A 496 -39.06 -16.39 7.53
CA ASP A 496 -38.62 -16.24 8.91
C ASP A 496 -39.77 -15.73 9.79
N THR A 497 -40.31 -16.62 10.63
CA THR A 497 -41.36 -16.31 11.61
C THR A 497 -41.15 -17.15 12.86
N THR A 498 -40.95 -16.50 14.01
CA THR A 498 -40.87 -17.15 15.34
C THR A 498 -41.57 -16.28 16.40
N PRO A 499 -42.02 -16.84 17.53
CA PRO A 499 -42.73 -18.13 17.64
C PRO A 499 -43.96 -18.06 18.57
N SER A 500 -44.97 -18.95 18.39
CA SER A 500 -45.94 -19.24 19.46
C SER A 500 -46.73 -20.55 19.28
N SER A 501 -47.13 -21.13 20.43
CA SER A 501 -48.14 -22.17 20.67
C SER A 501 -48.01 -23.55 19.98
N THR A 502 -47.90 -24.58 20.82
CA THR A 502 -48.28 -25.98 20.52
C THR A 502 -49.81 -26.14 20.55
N PRO A 503 -50.38 -27.17 19.90
CA PRO A 503 -50.88 -28.29 20.72
C PRO A 503 -50.71 -29.71 20.10
N SER A 504 -51.20 -30.70 20.84
CA SER A 504 -51.26 -32.16 20.59
C SER A 504 -52.07 -32.57 19.33
N SER A 505 -52.18 -33.83 18.90
CA SER A 505 -51.97 -35.14 19.55
C SER A 505 -51.79 -36.32 18.55
N THR A 506 -51.46 -37.53 19.06
CA THR A 506 -51.74 -38.88 18.46
C THR A 506 -51.10 -39.22 17.10
N SER A 507 -50.80 -40.47 16.68
CA SER A 507 -50.88 -41.85 17.23
C SER A 507 -50.22 -42.82 16.21
N SER A 508 -49.70 -44.02 16.48
CA SER A 508 -49.35 -44.78 17.71
C SER A 508 -48.70 -46.14 17.34
N SER A 509 -48.18 -46.89 18.31
CA SER A 509 -47.63 -48.28 18.21
C SER A 509 -46.24 -48.42 17.56
N SER A 510 -45.42 -49.44 17.85
CA SER A 510 -45.59 -50.59 18.77
C SER A 510 -44.28 -50.91 19.52
N ALA A 511 -44.37 -51.70 20.59
CA ALA A 511 -43.21 -52.18 21.35
C ALA A 511 -43.09 -53.70 21.25
N SER A 512 -41.87 -54.23 21.34
CA SER A 512 -41.60 -55.60 21.74
C SER A 512 -40.27 -55.68 22.48
N SER A 513 -40.18 -56.55 23.48
CA SER A 513 -39.04 -56.68 24.38
C SER A 513 -38.66 -58.14 24.55
N THR A 514 -37.37 -58.45 24.54
CA THR A 514 -36.83 -59.78 24.87
C THR A 514 -35.47 -59.65 25.55
N ALA A 515 -35.29 -60.39 26.65
CA ALA A 515 -33.99 -60.62 27.30
C ALA A 515 -33.45 -62.00 26.93
N PRO A 516 -32.12 -62.21 27.04
CA PRO A 516 -31.60 -63.25 27.95
C PRO A 516 -30.62 -62.63 28.98
N VAL A 517 -30.53 -63.07 30.25
CA VAL A 517 -30.06 -64.38 30.80
C VAL A 517 -28.53 -64.57 30.69
N SER A 518 -27.93 -65.18 31.72
CA SER A 518 -26.55 -64.91 32.17
C SER A 518 -25.64 -66.14 32.32
N THR A 519 -24.32 -65.94 32.12
CA THR A 519 -23.16 -66.72 32.67
C THR A 519 -23.00 -68.19 32.20
N PRO A 520 -21.79 -68.84 32.25
CA PRO A 520 -20.69 -68.64 33.22
C PRO A 520 -19.24 -68.61 32.68
N SER A 521 -18.29 -68.60 33.64
CA SER A 521 -16.89 -68.14 33.58
C SER A 521 -15.81 -69.17 33.19
N SER A 522 -14.69 -68.70 32.64
CA SER A 522 -13.29 -69.17 32.86
C SER A 522 -12.32 -68.21 32.13
N THR A 523 -11.07 -67.91 32.52
CA THR A 523 -10.29 -68.18 33.76
C THR A 523 -9.37 -66.98 34.04
N SER A 524 -8.78 -66.86 35.25
CA SER A 524 -8.09 -65.65 35.73
C SER A 524 -6.54 -65.66 35.68
N THR A 525 -5.94 -64.51 35.39
CA THR A 525 -4.59 -64.09 35.85
C THR A 525 -4.56 -62.54 36.01
N PRO A 526 -3.61 -61.94 36.77
CA PRO A 526 -3.99 -60.92 37.73
C PRO A 526 -3.94 -59.44 37.28
N SER A 527 -4.70 -58.67 38.06
CA SER A 527 -4.73 -57.21 38.18
C SER A 527 -3.42 -56.46 37.88
N ALA A 528 -3.52 -55.49 36.97
CA ALA A 528 -2.94 -54.18 37.17
C ALA A 528 -4.08 -53.16 37.16
N THR A 529 -4.46 -52.64 38.33
CA THR A 529 -5.39 -51.50 38.40
C THR A 529 -4.72 -50.29 37.73
N PRO A 530 -5.37 -49.62 36.76
CA PRO A 530 -4.88 -48.33 36.29
C PRO A 530 -5.10 -47.31 37.41
N THR A 531 -4.11 -47.19 38.29
CA THR A 531 -4.00 -46.05 39.21
C THR A 531 -4.05 -44.79 38.36
N SER A 532 -5.08 -43.96 38.55
CA SER A 532 -5.19 -42.69 37.85
C SER A 532 -3.98 -41.84 38.21
N SER A 533 -3.01 -41.79 37.31
CA SER A 533 -1.87 -40.90 37.39
C SER A 533 -2.39 -39.47 37.22
N THR A 534 -2.73 -38.86 38.35
CA THR A 534 -2.93 -37.42 38.45
C THR A 534 -1.61 -36.79 38.06
N LEU A 535 -1.54 -36.30 36.81
CA LEU A 535 -0.38 -35.57 36.33
C LEU A 535 -0.21 -34.35 37.25
N PRO A 536 0.89 -34.26 38.02
CA PRO A 536 1.13 -33.11 38.89
C PRO A 536 1.14 -31.82 38.06
N SER A 537 0.74 -30.69 38.67
CA SER A 537 0.62 -29.40 37.98
C SER A 537 1.85 -29.12 37.11
N ALA A 538 1.65 -29.24 35.80
CA ALA A 538 2.71 -29.08 34.82
C ALA A 538 2.82 -27.60 34.45
N THR A 539 4.04 -27.07 34.53
CA THR A 539 4.40 -25.80 33.89
C THR A 539 5.05 -26.13 32.55
N VAL A 540 4.58 -25.50 31.47
CA VAL A 540 5.07 -25.75 30.10
C VAL A 540 5.35 -24.42 29.42
N ASP A 541 6.61 -24.15 29.10
CA ASP A 541 6.98 -22.94 28.36
C ASP A 541 6.33 -22.96 26.97
N SER A 542 5.74 -21.83 26.55
CA SER A 542 4.92 -21.75 25.33
C SER A 542 5.74 -21.73 24.04
N THR A 543 7.07 -21.79 24.12
CA THR A 543 7.98 -21.79 22.96
C THR A 543 7.64 -22.93 22.02
N VAL A 544 7.58 -22.64 20.72
CA VAL A 544 7.32 -23.65 19.68
C VAL A 544 8.64 -24.26 19.20
N LEU A 545 8.77 -25.59 19.29
CA LEU A 545 9.90 -26.32 18.68
C LEU A 545 9.62 -26.56 17.19
N ILE A 546 10.48 -26.06 16.30
CA ILE A 546 10.39 -26.31 14.85
C ILE A 546 11.47 -27.33 14.46
N LEU A 547 11.06 -28.50 13.96
CA LEU A 547 11.93 -29.55 13.44
C LEU A 547 11.95 -29.51 11.91
N ALA A 548 13.12 -29.26 11.33
CA ALA A 548 13.28 -29.05 9.88
C ALA A 548 14.63 -29.57 9.35
N LYS A 549 14.72 -29.73 8.03
CA LYS A 549 15.91 -30.23 7.30
C LYS A 549 17.05 -29.20 7.18
N ASP A 550 16.69 -27.92 7.20
CA ASP A 550 17.56 -26.78 6.96
C ASP A 550 16.88 -25.47 7.43
N ALA A 551 17.63 -24.37 7.43
CA ALA A 551 17.16 -23.08 7.94
C ALA A 551 16.08 -22.42 7.05
N ALA A 552 16.05 -22.68 5.74
CA ALA A 552 15.02 -22.14 4.85
C ALA A 552 13.68 -22.86 5.07
N THR A 553 13.72 -24.19 5.15
CA THR A 553 12.58 -25.03 5.54
C THR A 553 12.06 -24.67 6.93
N ALA A 554 12.94 -24.38 7.90
CA ALA A 554 12.55 -23.89 9.23
C ALA A 554 11.88 -22.50 9.16
N LYS A 555 12.40 -21.60 8.31
CA LYS A 555 11.86 -20.24 8.15
C LYS A 555 10.37 -20.26 7.79
N LEU A 556 9.98 -21.14 6.87
CA LEU A 556 8.60 -21.28 6.38
C LEU A 556 7.58 -21.62 7.48
N ALA A 557 7.97 -22.33 8.53
CA ALA A 557 7.15 -22.52 9.73
C ALA A 557 7.21 -21.31 10.68
N SER A 558 8.39 -20.70 10.81
CA SER A 558 8.61 -19.59 11.75
C SER A 558 7.98 -18.27 11.34
N ASP A 559 7.76 -18.02 10.05
CA ASP A 559 7.26 -16.74 9.53
C ASP A 559 5.91 -16.36 10.18
N GLY A 560 4.97 -17.29 10.22
CA GLY A 560 3.67 -17.07 10.87
C GLY A 560 3.75 -16.89 12.38
N LEU A 561 4.73 -17.52 13.06
CA LEU A 561 4.94 -17.34 14.49
C LEU A 561 5.57 -15.96 14.77
N ASN A 562 6.55 -15.56 13.96
CA ASN A 562 7.19 -14.26 13.99
C ASN A 562 6.19 -13.12 13.67
N ALA A 563 5.24 -13.34 12.76
CA ALA A 563 4.14 -12.41 12.49
C ALA A 563 3.33 -12.07 13.75
N TYR A 564 2.99 -13.10 14.54
CA TYR A 564 2.24 -12.94 15.79
C TYR A 564 3.10 -12.46 16.97
N GLY A 565 4.43 -12.66 16.92
CA GLY A 565 5.33 -12.45 18.05
C GLY A 565 5.40 -13.65 19.01
N ILE A 566 5.13 -14.86 18.52
CA ILE A 566 5.18 -16.11 19.30
C ILE A 566 6.62 -16.66 19.32
N PRO A 567 7.25 -16.88 20.49
CA PRO A 567 8.58 -17.46 20.60
C PRO A 567 8.67 -18.87 20.00
N PHE A 568 9.75 -19.13 19.27
CA PHE A 568 10.05 -20.43 18.68
C PHE A 568 11.55 -20.76 18.78
N GLN A 569 11.87 -22.04 18.69
CA GLN A 569 13.23 -22.54 18.52
C GLN A 569 13.28 -23.43 17.28
N SER A 570 14.04 -23.02 16.27
CA SER A 570 14.36 -23.87 15.13
C SER A 570 15.47 -24.85 15.48
N PHE A 571 15.25 -26.14 15.22
CA PHE A 571 16.23 -27.20 15.37
C PHE A 571 16.39 -27.97 14.06
N ILE A 572 17.60 -27.97 13.53
CA ILE A 572 17.92 -28.56 12.23
C ILE A 572 18.35 -30.01 12.43
N VAL A 573 17.64 -30.93 11.77
CA VAL A 573 17.89 -32.37 11.82
C VAL A 573 18.44 -32.80 10.45
N ALA A 574 19.76 -32.97 10.38
CA ALA A 574 20.46 -33.34 9.15
C ALA A 574 20.21 -34.81 8.76
N GLN A 575 20.47 -35.17 7.49
CA GLN A 575 20.30 -36.55 6.98
C GLN A 575 21.13 -37.62 7.74
N ALA A 576 22.23 -37.23 8.40
CA ALA A 576 23.00 -38.14 9.26
C ALA A 576 22.32 -38.43 10.63
N GLY A 577 21.10 -37.92 10.84
CA GLY A 577 20.44 -37.85 12.14
C GLY A 577 20.95 -36.67 12.97
N SER A 578 20.24 -36.36 14.06
CA SER A 578 20.65 -35.35 15.05
C SER A 578 20.02 -35.68 16.41
N THR A 579 20.69 -35.35 17.51
CA THR A 579 20.13 -35.57 18.86
C THR A 579 19.13 -34.47 19.18
N LEU A 580 17.86 -34.83 19.42
CA LEU A 580 16.80 -33.86 19.76
C LEU A 580 17.18 -32.97 20.96
N PRO A 581 16.71 -31.71 21.01
CA PRO A 581 16.88 -30.86 22.18
C PRO A 581 16.13 -31.43 23.39
N VAL A 582 16.53 -31.02 24.59
CA VAL A 582 15.90 -31.43 25.85
C VAL A 582 14.45 -30.94 25.88
N LEU A 583 13.49 -31.86 25.80
CA LEU A 583 12.06 -31.53 25.72
C LEU A 583 11.47 -31.07 27.07
N ASN A 584 12.01 -31.57 28.18
CA ASN A 584 11.55 -31.26 29.54
C ASN A 584 12.73 -31.27 30.52
N SER A 585 12.71 -30.37 31.50
CA SER A 585 13.75 -30.28 32.55
C SER A 585 13.43 -31.12 33.79
N SER A 586 12.15 -31.47 33.99
CA SER A 586 11.67 -32.36 35.05
C SER A 586 10.40 -33.10 34.59
N SER A 587 9.78 -33.91 35.45
CA SER A 587 8.45 -34.49 35.20
C SER A 587 7.29 -33.48 35.27
N THR A 588 7.55 -32.24 35.68
CA THR A 588 6.57 -31.15 35.87
C THR A 588 6.91 -29.89 35.07
N SER A 589 8.05 -29.84 34.39
CA SER A 589 8.51 -28.68 33.63
C SER A 589 8.87 -29.08 32.19
N GLY A 590 7.97 -28.74 31.25
CA GLY A 590 8.16 -28.91 29.81
C GLY A 590 8.70 -27.65 29.15
N ASN A 591 9.62 -27.80 28.19
CA ASN A 591 10.35 -26.68 27.59
C ASN A 591 9.69 -26.12 26.32
N TYR A 592 8.66 -26.81 25.78
CA TYR A 592 8.00 -26.46 24.52
C TYR A 592 6.49 -26.67 24.57
N GLY A 593 5.71 -25.65 24.17
CA GLY A 593 4.26 -25.63 24.25
C GLY A 593 3.56 -26.13 22.98
N GLY A 594 4.32 -26.20 21.88
CA GLY A 594 3.92 -26.72 20.59
C GLY A 594 5.12 -27.26 19.82
N ILE A 595 4.88 -28.18 18.89
CA ILE A 595 5.92 -28.73 18.00
C ILE A 595 5.43 -28.56 16.57
N ILE A 596 6.27 -28.06 15.66
CA ILE A 596 6.04 -28.09 14.21
C ILE A 596 7.09 -28.98 13.57
N VAL A 597 6.68 -29.85 12.65
CA VAL A 597 7.58 -30.68 11.83
C VAL A 597 7.35 -30.34 10.36
N MET A 598 8.44 -30.04 9.64
CA MET A 598 8.42 -29.76 8.21
C MET A 598 8.86 -30.98 7.39
N SER A 599 8.05 -31.34 6.39
CA SER A 599 8.35 -32.37 5.38
C SER A 599 8.75 -33.75 5.97
N SER A 600 8.17 -34.15 7.11
CA SER A 600 8.62 -35.29 7.95
C SER A 600 10.10 -35.29 8.38
N VAL A 601 10.85 -34.21 8.12
CA VAL A 601 12.32 -34.24 8.04
C VAL A 601 12.81 -35.41 7.15
N SER A 602 12.15 -35.60 6.01
CA SER A 602 12.36 -36.75 5.12
C SER A 602 13.44 -36.50 4.07
N TYR A 603 14.33 -37.48 3.91
CA TYR A 603 15.42 -37.52 2.93
C TYR A 603 15.42 -38.87 2.20
N ASP A 604 15.88 -38.88 0.95
CA ASP A 604 16.16 -40.14 0.23
C ASP A 604 17.52 -40.71 0.66
N TYR A 605 17.51 -41.90 1.27
CA TYR A 605 18.71 -42.66 1.62
C TYR A 605 19.13 -43.64 0.50
N GLY A 606 18.38 -43.69 -0.60
CA GLY A 606 18.64 -44.51 -1.77
C GLY A 606 18.38 -46.01 -1.58
N GLY A 607 18.70 -46.76 -2.63
CA GLY A 607 18.54 -48.22 -2.66
C GLY A 607 17.11 -48.66 -2.33
N THR A 608 16.99 -49.65 -1.45
CA THR A 608 15.70 -50.14 -0.91
C THR A 608 15.21 -49.38 0.32
N THR A 609 16.00 -48.44 0.85
CA THR A 609 15.63 -47.63 2.02
C THR A 609 14.72 -46.47 1.62
N GLY A 610 15.06 -45.81 0.51
CA GLY A 610 14.30 -44.72 -0.07
C GLY A 610 14.11 -43.53 0.87
N TRP A 611 12.97 -42.86 0.74
CA TRP A 611 12.58 -41.71 1.55
C TRP A 611 12.22 -42.13 2.98
N GLN A 612 12.98 -41.64 3.97
CA GLN A 612 12.74 -41.86 5.39
C GLN A 612 12.95 -40.57 6.19
N SER A 613 12.33 -40.46 7.36
CA SER A 613 12.62 -39.39 8.32
C SER A 613 14.04 -39.53 8.88
N ALA A 614 14.76 -38.41 9.03
CA ALA A 614 16.01 -38.35 9.81
C ALA A 614 15.78 -38.33 11.34
N ILE A 615 14.52 -38.24 11.79
CA ILE A 615 14.14 -38.45 13.19
C ILE A 615 13.85 -39.95 13.38
N THR A 616 14.56 -40.59 14.31
CA THR A 616 14.47 -42.06 14.51
C THR A 616 13.17 -42.48 15.20
N THR A 617 12.83 -43.77 15.16
CA THR A 617 11.64 -44.33 15.85
C THR A 617 11.64 -44.04 17.36
N ASP A 618 12.81 -44.10 18.01
CA ASP A 618 12.95 -43.76 19.43
C ASP A 618 12.74 -42.27 19.68
N GLN A 619 13.23 -41.41 18.78
CA GLN A 619 13.02 -39.97 18.86
C GLN A 619 11.55 -39.58 18.60
N TRP A 620 10.87 -40.25 17.68
CA TRP A 620 9.42 -40.13 17.53
C TRP A 620 8.68 -40.59 18.78
N THR A 621 9.15 -41.65 19.44
CA THR A 621 8.58 -42.13 20.71
C THR A 621 8.78 -41.11 21.84
N LEU A 622 9.95 -40.47 21.93
CA LEU A 622 10.20 -39.36 22.87
C LEU A 622 9.27 -38.17 22.63
N LEU A 623 9.12 -37.72 21.37
CA LEU A 623 8.21 -36.63 21.00
C LEU A 623 6.75 -36.99 21.32
N ASN A 624 6.30 -38.19 20.96
CA ASN A 624 4.94 -38.68 21.23
C ASN A 624 4.64 -38.77 22.74
N ASN A 625 5.59 -39.24 23.55
CA ASN A 625 5.46 -39.30 25.00
C ASN A 625 5.45 -37.89 25.63
N TYR A 626 6.25 -36.96 25.10
CA TYR A 626 6.23 -35.56 25.53
C TYR A 626 4.87 -34.90 25.28
N GLN A 627 4.24 -35.15 24.12
CA GLN A 627 2.87 -34.70 23.85
C GLN A 627 1.87 -35.15 24.93
N LEU A 628 1.89 -36.43 25.29
CA LEU A 628 0.97 -37.02 26.27
C LEU A 628 1.24 -36.53 27.69
N ASN A 629 2.50 -36.39 28.09
CA ASN A 629 2.87 -36.00 29.45
C ASN A 629 2.61 -34.51 29.75
N PHE A 630 2.65 -33.63 28.73
CA PHE A 630 2.58 -32.18 28.89
C PHE A 630 1.42 -31.50 28.12
N ASN A 631 0.47 -32.27 27.59
CA ASN A 631 -0.65 -31.81 26.74
C ASN A 631 -0.21 -31.05 25.47
N VAL A 632 0.97 -31.32 24.92
CA VAL A 632 1.55 -30.55 23.81
C VAL A 632 1.01 -31.00 22.46
N ARG A 633 0.59 -30.03 21.63
CA ARG A 633 0.07 -30.24 20.26
C ARG A 633 1.21 -30.26 19.24
N MET A 634 1.11 -31.14 18.24
CA MET A 634 2.08 -31.23 17.12
C MET A 634 1.42 -30.82 15.80
N VAL A 635 2.06 -29.96 15.03
CA VAL A 635 1.70 -29.62 13.65
C VAL A 635 2.69 -30.32 12.71
N ARG A 636 2.18 -30.81 11.58
CA ARG A 636 2.91 -31.46 10.51
C ARG A 636 2.59 -30.73 9.21
N ILE A 637 3.61 -30.27 8.49
CA ILE A 637 3.47 -29.43 7.29
C ILE A 637 4.27 -30.07 6.15
N ASP A 638 3.78 -29.95 4.91
CA ASP A 638 4.41 -30.55 3.71
C ASP A 638 4.54 -32.10 3.82
N GLU A 639 3.51 -32.76 4.36
CA GLU A 639 3.51 -34.21 4.56
C GLU A 639 2.93 -34.97 3.37
N TYR A 640 3.45 -36.17 3.11
CA TYR A 640 2.81 -37.13 2.21
C TYR A 640 1.73 -37.94 2.96
N PRO A 641 0.51 -38.11 2.44
CA PRO A 641 -0.56 -38.88 3.09
C PRO A 641 -0.15 -40.33 3.42
N GLY A 642 -0.59 -40.84 4.55
CA GLY A 642 -0.19 -42.18 5.00
C GLY A 642 -0.67 -42.57 6.39
N ALA A 643 -0.41 -43.82 6.79
CA ALA A 643 -0.97 -44.43 7.99
C ALA A 643 -0.66 -43.66 9.29
N SER A 644 0.53 -43.04 9.39
CA SER A 644 0.94 -42.16 10.52
C SER A 644 0.03 -40.93 10.72
N PHE A 645 -0.80 -40.62 9.73
CA PHE A 645 -1.74 -39.51 9.68
C PHE A 645 -3.20 -39.98 9.52
N GLY A 646 -3.47 -41.29 9.65
CA GLY A 646 -4.81 -41.86 9.47
C GLY A 646 -5.35 -41.76 8.04
N THR A 647 -4.47 -41.64 7.04
CA THR A 647 -4.83 -41.43 5.64
C THR A 647 -4.12 -42.39 4.67
N THR A 648 -4.58 -42.38 3.43
CA THR A 648 -3.89 -42.90 2.24
C THR A 648 -3.86 -41.78 1.19
N PRO A 649 -2.87 -41.72 0.27
CA PRO A 649 -2.95 -40.85 -0.90
C PRO A 649 -4.16 -41.22 -1.78
N GLY A 650 -4.68 -40.24 -2.50
CA GLY A 650 -5.72 -40.42 -3.52
C GLY A 650 -5.20 -41.22 -4.73
N ALA A 651 -6.14 -41.78 -5.50
CA ALA A 651 -5.83 -42.73 -6.58
C ALA A 651 -4.92 -42.15 -7.68
N ASP A 652 -5.07 -40.85 -7.97
CA ASP A 652 -4.37 -40.13 -9.03
C ASP A 652 -3.02 -39.54 -8.58
N GLY A 653 -2.65 -39.71 -7.30
CA GLY A 653 -1.37 -39.24 -6.76
C GLY A 653 -1.36 -37.75 -6.39
N GLY A 654 -0.28 -37.05 -6.77
CA GLY A 654 -0.03 -35.66 -6.38
C GLY A 654 -0.36 -34.63 -7.46
N CYS A 655 -0.70 -33.42 -7.03
CA CYS A 655 -1.15 -32.31 -7.87
C CYS A 655 -0.33 -31.03 -7.55
N CYS A 656 -0.25 -30.03 -8.43
CA CYS A 656 -0.78 -29.97 -9.79
C CYS A 656 0.30 -29.52 -10.77
N THR A 657 0.34 -30.13 -11.96
CA THR A 657 1.15 -29.62 -13.07
C THR A 657 0.45 -28.42 -13.70
N SER A 658 1.19 -27.30 -13.83
CA SER A 658 0.72 -26.11 -14.55
C SER A 658 0.19 -26.48 -15.95
N PRO A 659 -0.99 -25.99 -16.38
CA PRO A 659 -1.75 -24.87 -15.83
C PRO A 659 -2.93 -25.29 -14.91
N VAL A 660 -2.91 -26.50 -14.32
CA VAL A 660 -4.03 -26.94 -13.46
C VAL A 660 -3.96 -26.28 -12.08
N THR A 661 -4.88 -25.36 -11.82
CA THR A 661 -5.17 -24.87 -10.46
C THR A 661 -6.15 -25.81 -9.76
N GLN A 662 -5.81 -26.28 -8.56
CA GLN A 662 -6.77 -26.87 -7.62
C GLN A 662 -7.09 -25.83 -6.53
N ASN A 663 -8.33 -25.84 -6.04
CA ASN A 663 -8.79 -24.94 -4.99
C ASN A 663 -8.84 -25.66 -3.63
N ILE A 664 -8.22 -25.10 -2.60
CA ILE A 664 -8.32 -25.55 -1.20
C ILE A 664 -9.34 -24.72 -0.42
N SER A 665 -10.06 -25.32 0.52
CA SER A 665 -10.91 -24.63 1.50
C SER A 665 -10.95 -25.35 2.85
N PHE A 666 -11.20 -24.61 3.94
CA PHE A 666 -11.51 -25.24 5.23
C PHE A 666 -12.89 -25.90 5.18
N SER A 667 -12.97 -27.17 5.60
CA SER A 667 -14.23 -27.90 5.80
C SER A 667 -14.76 -27.74 7.22
N ASP A 668 -13.87 -27.58 8.20
CA ASP A 668 -14.20 -27.33 9.61
C ASP A 668 -13.14 -26.41 10.24
N THR A 669 -13.57 -25.50 11.11
CA THR A 669 -12.73 -24.59 11.90
C THR A 669 -13.04 -24.62 13.41
N SER A 670 -13.91 -25.55 13.85
CA SER A 670 -14.41 -25.69 15.22
C SER A 670 -13.32 -25.93 16.28
N ASP A 671 -12.19 -26.51 15.88
CA ASP A 671 -11.00 -26.77 16.68
C ASP A 671 -10.09 -25.55 16.90
N PHE A 672 -10.25 -24.50 16.10
CA PHE A 672 -9.44 -23.28 16.12
C PHE A 672 -10.28 -22.01 15.86
N PRO A 673 -11.41 -21.81 16.58
CA PRO A 673 -12.38 -20.75 16.26
C PRO A 673 -11.81 -19.34 16.45
N THR A 674 -10.79 -19.19 17.31
CA THR A 674 -10.09 -17.91 17.54
C THR A 674 -9.25 -17.46 16.34
N ALA A 675 -8.94 -18.37 15.40
CA ALA A 675 -8.36 -18.03 14.10
C ALA A 675 -9.33 -17.21 13.25
N GLN A 676 -10.65 -17.30 13.50
CA GLN A 676 -11.68 -16.54 12.81
C GLN A 676 -11.65 -16.68 11.27
N LEU A 677 -11.34 -17.88 10.80
CA LEU A 677 -11.27 -18.25 9.37
C LEU A 677 -12.62 -18.80 8.90
N LYS A 678 -12.99 -18.49 7.65
CA LYS A 678 -14.28 -18.92 7.07
C LYS A 678 -14.18 -20.29 6.38
N VAL A 679 -15.08 -21.20 6.77
CA VAL A 679 -15.29 -22.48 6.08
C VAL A 679 -15.78 -22.27 4.64
N ASN A 680 -15.50 -23.23 3.76
CA ASN A 680 -15.89 -23.27 2.35
C ASN A 680 -15.38 -22.13 1.45
N ALA A 681 -14.64 -21.15 1.99
CA ALA A 681 -13.93 -20.16 1.20
C ALA A 681 -12.80 -20.84 0.40
N LYS A 682 -12.90 -20.84 -0.93
CA LYS A 682 -11.88 -21.41 -1.83
C LYS A 682 -10.68 -20.47 -2.02
N VAL A 683 -9.47 -21.01 -2.10
CA VAL A 683 -8.24 -20.31 -2.51
C VAL A 683 -7.44 -21.23 -3.44
N GLY A 684 -6.82 -20.67 -4.48
CA GLY A 684 -5.98 -21.45 -5.41
C GLY A 684 -4.71 -21.99 -4.74
N THR A 685 -4.23 -23.14 -5.21
CA THR A 685 -2.97 -23.75 -4.76
C THR A 685 -1.83 -23.56 -5.78
N ASP A 686 -1.87 -22.49 -6.56
CA ASP A 686 -0.95 -22.24 -7.67
C ASP A 686 0.51 -22.25 -7.21
N GLY A 687 1.35 -23.05 -7.85
CA GLY A 687 2.75 -23.26 -7.48
C GLY A 687 3.01 -24.12 -6.23
N LEU A 688 1.97 -24.51 -5.49
CA LEU A 688 2.09 -25.39 -4.32
C LEU A 688 1.85 -26.85 -4.73
N TYR A 689 2.87 -27.69 -4.61
CA TYR A 689 2.69 -29.14 -4.69
C TYR A 689 1.87 -29.65 -3.49
N HIS A 690 0.97 -30.59 -3.74
CA HIS A 690 0.08 -31.19 -2.74
C HIS A 690 -0.38 -32.59 -3.16
N VAL A 691 -0.93 -33.36 -2.21
CA VAL A 691 -1.43 -34.72 -2.46
C VAL A 691 -2.80 -34.87 -1.81
N PRO A 692 -3.90 -34.90 -2.58
CA PRO A 692 -5.23 -35.18 -2.04
C PRO A 692 -5.26 -36.52 -1.29
N ALA A 693 -5.78 -36.50 -0.07
CA ALA A 693 -5.80 -37.66 0.82
C ALA A 693 -7.21 -38.24 1.01
N THR A 694 -7.28 -39.53 1.34
CA THR A 694 -8.48 -40.21 1.81
C THR A 694 -8.26 -40.66 3.26
N ILE A 695 -9.22 -40.41 4.15
CA ILE A 695 -9.16 -40.89 5.54
C ILE A 695 -9.44 -42.39 5.58
N THR A 696 -8.60 -43.14 6.29
CA THR A 696 -8.70 -44.60 6.45
C THR A 696 -9.34 -45.03 7.76
N ASP A 697 -9.30 -44.16 8.80
CA ASP A 697 -9.97 -44.37 10.08
C ASP A 697 -10.58 -43.06 10.62
N SER A 698 -11.90 -42.95 10.56
CA SER A 698 -12.64 -41.80 11.05
C SER A 698 -12.84 -41.76 12.57
N SER A 699 -12.48 -42.82 13.31
CA SER A 699 -12.54 -42.81 14.78
C SER A 699 -11.39 -42.02 15.41
N THR A 700 -10.21 -42.01 14.76
CA THR A 700 -9.04 -41.24 15.19
C THR A 700 -8.80 -39.97 14.37
N THR A 701 -9.42 -39.81 13.18
CA THR A 701 -9.01 -38.80 12.19
C THR A 701 -10.20 -38.05 11.57
N ARG A 702 -10.14 -36.71 11.55
CA ARG A 702 -11.13 -35.85 10.86
C ARG A 702 -10.49 -34.91 9.85
N ALA A 703 -11.20 -34.61 8.76
CA ALA A 703 -10.80 -33.60 7.78
C ALA A 703 -11.16 -32.19 8.24
N VAL A 704 -10.20 -31.26 8.17
CA VAL A 704 -10.40 -29.83 8.49
C VAL A 704 -10.19 -28.91 7.30
N ALA A 705 -9.46 -29.37 6.27
CA ALA A 705 -9.44 -28.72 4.96
C ALA A 705 -9.55 -29.77 3.84
N VAL A 706 -10.11 -29.35 2.71
CA VAL A 706 -10.34 -30.16 1.51
C VAL A 706 -9.82 -29.47 0.26
N PHE A 707 -9.34 -30.28 -0.68
CA PHE A 707 -9.17 -29.87 -2.07
C PHE A 707 -10.47 -30.13 -2.81
N THR A 708 -11.01 -29.10 -3.44
CA THR A 708 -12.21 -29.23 -4.28
C THR A 708 -11.83 -29.57 -5.72
N PRO A 709 -12.60 -30.43 -6.41
CA PRO A 709 -12.50 -30.57 -7.86
C PRO A 709 -12.72 -29.23 -8.55
N ASP A 710 -12.08 -29.05 -9.69
CA ASP A 710 -12.19 -27.86 -10.54
C ASP A 710 -12.13 -28.25 -12.02
N SER A 711 -12.36 -27.29 -12.91
CA SER A 711 -12.41 -27.46 -14.37
C SER A 711 -11.19 -28.17 -15.00
N GLY A 712 -10.02 -28.13 -14.35
CA GLY A 712 -8.81 -28.86 -14.75
C GLY A 712 -8.41 -30.04 -13.86
N SER A 713 -9.12 -30.31 -12.75
CA SER A 713 -8.80 -31.41 -11.82
C SER A 713 -10.07 -32.16 -11.38
N THR A 714 -10.17 -33.42 -11.81
CA THR A 714 -11.25 -34.35 -11.44
C THR A 714 -11.18 -34.86 -10.00
N VAL A 715 -10.10 -34.54 -9.27
CA VAL A 715 -9.68 -35.26 -8.06
C VAL A 715 -9.82 -34.36 -6.84
N GLY A 716 -10.98 -34.43 -6.18
CA GLY A 716 -11.15 -33.84 -4.85
C GLY A 716 -10.57 -34.75 -3.76
N GLY A 717 -10.30 -34.20 -2.58
CA GLY A 717 -9.83 -35.00 -1.44
C GLY A 717 -9.58 -34.18 -0.19
N VAL A 718 -9.08 -34.82 0.86
CA VAL A 718 -8.70 -34.16 2.11
C VAL A 718 -7.34 -33.47 1.94
N ALA A 719 -7.26 -32.20 2.29
CA ALA A 719 -6.05 -31.38 2.23
C ALA A 719 -5.36 -31.25 3.60
N ALA A 720 -6.13 -31.33 4.68
CA ALA A 720 -5.61 -31.35 6.04
C ALA A 720 -6.50 -32.16 6.99
N VAL A 721 -5.88 -32.82 7.97
CA VAL A 721 -6.55 -33.57 9.03
C VAL A 721 -6.13 -33.12 10.42
N ILE A 722 -6.98 -33.39 11.40
CA ILE A 722 -6.58 -33.46 12.81
C ILE A 722 -6.79 -34.90 13.30
N ASN A 723 -5.74 -35.51 13.84
CA ASN A 723 -5.81 -36.81 14.51
C ASN A 723 -5.88 -36.64 16.03
N ASN A 724 -6.58 -37.57 16.69
CA ASN A 724 -6.47 -37.83 18.12
C ASN A 724 -6.14 -39.32 18.33
N PHE A 725 -4.87 -39.61 18.62
CA PHE A 725 -4.40 -40.96 18.90
C PHE A 725 -4.28 -41.15 20.41
N ASN A 726 -5.38 -41.55 21.05
CA ASN A 726 -5.46 -41.82 22.50
C ASN A 726 -4.97 -40.65 23.38
N GLY A 727 -5.34 -39.41 23.02
CA GLY A 727 -4.91 -38.18 23.67
C GLY A 727 -3.74 -37.47 22.99
N ARG A 728 -3.00 -38.14 22.09
CA ARG A 728 -1.96 -37.50 21.28
C ARG A 728 -2.59 -36.77 20.08
N GLU A 729 -2.58 -35.45 20.14
CA GLU A 729 -3.16 -34.57 19.13
C GLU A 729 -2.14 -34.17 18.05
N GLN A 730 -2.47 -34.31 16.76
CA GLN A 730 -1.68 -33.70 15.68
C GLN A 730 -2.55 -33.09 14.56
N PHE A 731 -2.10 -31.98 13.97
CA PHE A 731 -2.71 -31.32 12.81
C PHE A 731 -1.75 -31.51 11.62
N VAL A 732 -2.24 -32.03 10.49
CA VAL A 732 -1.42 -32.44 9.34
C VAL A 732 -1.88 -31.75 8.06
N TRP A 733 -0.93 -31.16 7.31
CA TRP A 733 -1.14 -30.56 5.99
C TRP A 733 -0.50 -31.41 4.88
N PHE A 734 -1.29 -31.76 3.86
CA PHE A 734 -0.84 -32.50 2.68
C PHE A 734 -0.51 -31.57 1.50
N ILE A 735 0.11 -30.42 1.82
CA ILE A 735 0.46 -29.34 0.90
C ILE A 735 1.78 -28.68 1.32
N SER A 736 2.61 -28.36 0.33
CA SER A 736 3.86 -27.62 0.49
C SER A 736 3.67 -26.19 0.97
N TRP A 737 4.72 -25.61 1.56
CA TRP A 737 4.66 -24.32 2.25
C TRP A 737 5.59 -23.27 1.62
N ALA A 738 5.14 -22.02 1.60
CA ALA A 738 5.74 -20.91 0.84
C ALA A 738 5.19 -19.55 1.31
N THR A 739 5.47 -19.18 2.56
CA THR A 739 5.01 -17.92 3.19
C THR A 739 5.60 -16.67 2.54
N ASP A 740 6.72 -16.81 1.83
CA ASP A 740 7.45 -15.77 1.14
C ASP A 740 6.76 -15.24 -0.13
N TRP A 741 5.87 -16.01 -0.77
CA TRP A 741 5.11 -15.57 -1.95
C TRP A 741 3.61 -15.96 -1.98
N SER A 742 3.18 -17.03 -1.31
CA SER A 742 1.81 -17.54 -1.47
C SER A 742 0.80 -16.86 -0.51
N GLN A 743 -0.29 -16.32 -1.06
CA GLN A 743 -1.48 -15.89 -0.30
C GLN A 743 -2.06 -17.05 0.51
N THR A 744 -2.08 -18.24 -0.09
CA THR A 744 -2.73 -19.46 0.42
C THR A 744 -2.04 -19.96 1.68
N THR A 745 -0.72 -20.12 1.69
CA THR A 745 0.01 -20.58 2.89
C THR A 745 -0.06 -19.56 4.02
N ASN A 746 -0.05 -18.26 3.68
CA ASN A 746 -0.28 -17.19 4.64
C ASN A 746 -1.70 -17.23 5.23
N TRP A 747 -2.73 -17.63 4.50
CA TRP A 747 -4.07 -17.85 5.05
C TRP A 747 -4.15 -19.11 5.94
N LEU A 748 -3.57 -20.22 5.48
CA LEU A 748 -3.69 -21.53 6.13
C LEU A 748 -2.90 -21.60 7.46
N GLN A 749 -1.82 -20.84 7.63
CA GLN A 749 -0.99 -20.88 8.85
C GLN A 749 -1.78 -20.56 10.13
N HIS A 750 -2.75 -19.64 10.04
CA HIS A 750 -3.51 -19.18 11.20
C HIS A 750 -4.33 -20.30 11.85
N ALA A 751 -4.80 -21.28 11.08
CA ALA A 751 -5.51 -22.43 11.61
C ALA A 751 -4.63 -23.25 12.56
N HIS A 752 -3.44 -23.66 12.09
CA HIS A 752 -2.57 -24.51 12.88
C HIS A 752 -1.89 -23.75 14.03
N ILE A 753 -1.59 -22.45 13.88
CA ILE A 753 -1.04 -21.60 14.95
C ILE A 753 -2.05 -21.46 16.10
N HIS A 754 -3.28 -21.04 15.81
CA HIS A 754 -4.34 -20.92 16.83
C HIS A 754 -4.73 -22.28 17.42
N TRP A 755 -4.71 -23.35 16.63
CA TRP A 755 -4.94 -24.70 17.11
C TRP A 755 -3.85 -25.15 18.10
N MET A 756 -2.58 -25.09 17.71
CA MET A 756 -1.45 -25.56 18.50
C MET A 756 -1.36 -24.83 19.86
N THR A 757 -1.51 -23.51 19.84
CA THR A 757 -1.53 -22.64 21.04
C THR A 757 -2.84 -22.69 21.83
N ARG A 758 -3.89 -23.35 21.30
CA ARG A 758 -5.26 -23.31 21.83
C ARG A 758 -5.82 -21.88 21.98
N GLY A 759 -5.28 -20.93 21.22
CA GLY A 759 -5.60 -19.50 21.31
C GLY A 759 -5.06 -18.77 22.56
N VAL A 760 -4.12 -19.38 23.31
CA VAL A 760 -3.42 -18.74 24.43
C VAL A 760 -1.94 -18.61 24.04
N PHE A 761 -1.42 -17.39 23.88
CA PHE A 761 0.00 -17.19 23.54
C PHE A 761 0.47 -15.77 23.89
N VAL A 762 1.77 -15.61 24.13
CA VAL A 762 2.43 -14.30 24.03
C VAL A 762 2.54 -13.93 22.55
N GLY A 763 2.18 -12.69 22.22
CA GLY A 763 1.92 -12.24 20.86
C GLY A 763 0.48 -11.74 20.65
N LYS A 764 0.22 -11.19 19.46
CA LYS A 764 -1.06 -10.59 19.05
C LYS A 764 -1.38 -10.89 17.59
N ARG A 765 -2.66 -10.83 17.22
CA ARG A 765 -3.10 -10.58 15.84
C ARG A 765 -3.78 -9.22 15.80
N LYS A 766 -3.34 -8.35 14.88
CA LYS A 766 -4.00 -7.09 14.49
C LYS A 766 -3.82 -6.96 12.98
N VAL A 767 -4.78 -6.35 12.30
CA VAL A 767 -4.66 -6.00 10.87
C VAL A 767 -4.90 -4.51 10.70
N HIS A 768 -3.91 -3.86 10.11
CA HIS A 768 -3.94 -2.44 9.78
C HIS A 768 -3.95 -2.28 8.26
N LEU A 769 -4.85 -1.43 7.78
CA LEU A 769 -5.00 -1.08 6.37
C LEU A 769 -4.96 0.44 6.30
N ASN A 770 -3.77 0.97 6.01
CA ASN A 770 -3.46 2.39 6.10
C ASN A 770 -3.08 2.87 4.70
N ASP A 771 -4.08 3.39 3.99
CA ASP A 771 -3.93 3.80 2.61
C ASP A 771 -3.60 5.30 2.61
N GLN A 772 -2.33 5.62 2.37
CA GLN A 772 -1.82 6.98 2.31
C GLN A 772 -1.99 7.55 0.90
N VAL A 773 -2.45 8.79 0.79
CA VAL A 773 -2.62 9.53 -0.46
C VAL A 773 -1.70 10.73 -0.49
N ASP A 774 -0.63 10.61 -1.26
CA ASP A 774 0.39 11.60 -1.55
C ASP A 774 -0.12 12.69 -2.54
N ASP A 775 0.73 13.67 -2.87
CA ASP A 775 0.49 14.78 -3.82
C ASP A 775 -0.71 15.73 -3.54
N LEU A 776 -1.35 15.71 -2.36
CA LEU A 776 -2.59 16.46 -2.18
C LEU A 776 -2.38 17.98 -2.28
N GLN A 777 -3.34 18.67 -2.89
CA GLN A 777 -3.30 20.05 -3.42
C GLN A 777 -2.52 20.26 -4.73
N LEU A 778 -1.66 19.34 -5.17
CA LEU A 778 -0.97 19.45 -6.46
C LEU A 778 -1.84 19.02 -7.66
N SER A 779 -1.39 19.35 -8.86
CA SER A 779 -1.69 18.58 -10.07
C SER A 779 -0.55 17.60 -10.35
N THR A 780 -0.89 16.40 -10.82
CA THR A 780 0.09 15.36 -11.18
C THR A 780 0.04 15.12 -12.69
N GLU A 781 1.20 15.02 -13.35
CA GLU A 781 1.29 14.68 -14.78
C GLU A 781 0.81 13.24 -15.04
N MET A 782 -0.01 13.04 -16.07
CA MET A 782 -0.67 11.77 -16.32
C MET A 782 0.02 10.94 -17.41
N PHE A 783 0.32 9.68 -17.11
CA PHE A 783 0.85 8.71 -18.07
C PHE A 783 -0.11 8.54 -19.27
N TYR A 784 -1.42 8.50 -19.00
CA TYR A 784 -2.45 8.35 -20.02
C TYR A 784 -3.84 8.90 -19.58
N PRO A 785 -4.64 9.48 -20.49
CA PRO A 785 -4.34 9.73 -21.90
C PRO A 785 -3.55 11.04 -22.09
N GLN A 786 -2.65 11.05 -23.07
CA GLN A 786 -1.73 12.16 -23.36
C GLN A 786 -2.42 13.49 -23.73
N ASN A 787 -3.74 13.48 -24.01
CA ASN A 787 -4.55 14.68 -24.22
C ASN A 787 -5.19 15.25 -22.92
N ILE A 788 -4.93 14.62 -21.77
CA ILE A 788 -5.23 15.12 -20.42
C ILE A 788 -3.88 15.11 -19.68
N PRO A 789 -3.01 16.11 -19.92
CA PRO A 789 -1.61 16.04 -19.46
C PRO A 789 -1.48 16.09 -17.94
N GLU A 790 -2.42 16.71 -17.23
CA GLU A 790 -2.43 16.79 -15.76
C GLU A 790 -3.83 16.57 -15.19
N VAL A 791 -3.90 16.07 -13.95
CA VAL A 791 -5.12 16.00 -13.14
C VAL A 791 -4.84 16.50 -11.73
N LYS A 792 -5.74 17.35 -11.20
CA LYS A 792 -5.90 17.68 -9.77
C LYS A 792 -7.34 17.32 -9.40
N ILE A 793 -7.54 16.54 -8.34
CA ILE A 793 -8.89 16.15 -7.88
C ILE A 793 -9.71 17.34 -7.36
N GLY A 794 -11.03 17.24 -7.47
CA GLY A 794 -11.97 18.26 -7.02
C GLY A 794 -12.64 17.94 -5.68
N VAL A 795 -13.39 18.92 -5.17
CA VAL A 795 -14.25 18.75 -3.96
C VAL A 795 -15.23 17.59 -4.13
N THR A 796 -15.81 17.42 -5.32
CA THR A 796 -16.71 16.31 -5.67
C THR A 796 -16.06 14.94 -5.45
N ASP A 797 -14.75 14.82 -5.69
CA ASP A 797 -14.01 13.57 -5.50
C ASP A 797 -13.78 13.27 -4.01
N LEU A 798 -13.50 14.29 -3.19
CA LEU A 798 -13.41 14.15 -1.74
C LEU A 798 -14.77 13.72 -1.15
N GLU A 799 -15.86 14.37 -1.56
CA GLU A 799 -17.22 14.05 -1.10
C GLU A 799 -17.64 12.63 -1.53
N ALA A 800 -17.27 12.19 -2.74
CA ALA A 800 -17.46 10.80 -3.15
C ALA A 800 -16.66 9.80 -2.30
N HIS A 801 -15.48 10.16 -1.79
CA HIS A 801 -14.70 9.34 -0.85
C HIS A 801 -15.27 9.34 0.57
N VAL A 802 -15.87 10.43 1.04
CA VAL A 802 -16.61 10.48 2.32
C VAL A 802 -17.81 9.51 2.30
N ASP A 803 -18.62 9.56 1.24
CA ASP A 803 -19.74 8.64 1.03
C ASP A 803 -19.28 7.18 0.90
N TRP A 804 -18.13 6.96 0.26
CA TRP A 804 -17.55 5.62 0.10
C TRP A 804 -16.98 5.05 1.40
N GLN A 805 -16.17 5.82 2.15
CA GLN A 805 -15.65 5.41 3.46
C GLN A 805 -16.79 5.05 4.41
N THR A 806 -17.89 5.80 4.38
CA THR A 806 -19.10 5.48 5.15
C THR A 806 -19.72 4.14 4.72
N SER A 807 -19.80 3.87 3.41
CA SER A 807 -20.36 2.62 2.85
C SER A 807 -19.48 1.39 3.09
N ILE A 808 -18.15 1.50 3.00
CA ILE A 808 -17.25 0.36 3.21
C ILE A 808 -17.18 -0.02 4.68
N ASN A 809 -17.09 0.95 5.61
CA ASN A 809 -17.14 0.67 7.05
C ASN A 809 -18.44 -0.03 7.47
N ALA A 810 -19.58 0.31 6.87
CA ALA A 810 -20.86 -0.36 7.13
C ALA A 810 -20.92 -1.83 6.68
N ARG A 811 -19.99 -2.29 5.83
CA ARG A 811 -19.85 -3.69 5.36
C ARG A 811 -18.66 -4.43 6.00
N LEU A 812 -17.76 -3.72 6.66
CA LEU A 812 -16.60 -4.31 7.31
C LEU A 812 -16.99 -5.13 8.56
N PRO A 813 -16.17 -6.11 8.99
CA PRO A 813 -16.40 -6.85 10.23
C PRO A 813 -16.41 -5.89 11.43
N THR A 814 -17.30 -6.15 12.39
CA THR A 814 -17.47 -5.34 13.60
C THR A 814 -16.12 -5.03 14.25
N GLY A 815 -15.91 -3.78 14.67
CA GLY A 815 -14.63 -3.31 15.24
C GLY A 815 -13.64 -2.73 14.22
N SER A 816 -13.95 -2.76 12.93
CA SER A 816 -13.19 -2.03 11.91
C SER A 816 -13.43 -0.51 11.98
N ASP A 817 -12.41 0.27 11.61
CA ASP A 817 -12.48 1.73 11.35
C ASP A 817 -11.47 2.04 10.24
N PHE A 818 -11.94 2.16 9.00
CA PHE A 818 -11.13 2.42 7.81
C PHE A 818 -11.29 3.86 7.32
N TRP A 819 -10.18 4.51 6.99
CA TRP A 819 -10.14 5.87 6.44
C TRP A 819 -8.79 6.14 5.74
N LEU A 820 -8.80 7.06 4.78
CA LEU A 820 -7.58 7.48 4.07
C LEU A 820 -6.77 8.49 4.89
N GLU A 821 -5.44 8.40 4.84
CA GLU A 821 -4.52 9.40 5.39
C GLU A 821 -3.94 10.26 4.26
N LEU A 822 -4.04 11.58 4.38
CA LEU A 822 -3.81 12.54 3.29
C LEU A 822 -2.50 13.32 3.50
N GLY A 823 -1.55 13.14 2.56
CA GLY A 823 -0.27 13.85 2.48
C GLY A 823 -0.42 15.17 1.73
N HIS A 824 -0.34 16.29 2.45
CA HIS A 824 -0.60 17.62 1.90
C HIS A 824 0.65 18.36 1.42
N ASN A 825 0.53 19.08 0.29
CA ASN A 825 1.52 20.03 -0.22
C ASN A 825 0.96 21.45 -0.29
N GLY A 826 1.21 22.26 0.75
CA GLY A 826 0.64 23.61 0.87
C GLY A 826 0.95 24.57 -0.29
N ASN A 827 2.04 24.36 -1.04
CA ASN A 827 2.33 25.17 -2.23
C ASN A 827 1.30 24.94 -3.36
N GLY A 828 0.63 23.79 -3.42
CA GLY A 828 -0.40 23.50 -4.42
C GLY A 828 -1.72 24.27 -4.21
N ASP A 829 -1.98 24.73 -2.98
CA ASP A 829 -2.97 25.78 -2.69
C ASP A 829 -2.42 27.12 -3.16
N ILE A 830 -1.22 27.51 -2.69
CA ILE A 830 -0.66 28.84 -2.98
C ILE A 830 -0.48 29.08 -4.50
N ILE A 831 -0.11 28.09 -5.31
CA ILE A 831 -0.07 28.17 -6.78
C ILE A 831 -1.46 28.54 -7.33
N ASN A 832 -2.50 27.80 -6.94
CA ASN A 832 -3.86 28.01 -7.43
C ASN A 832 -4.44 29.36 -6.93
N SER A 833 -4.19 29.68 -5.66
CA SER A 833 -4.60 30.92 -5.01
C SER A 833 -3.90 32.16 -5.57
N THR A 834 -2.62 32.07 -5.95
CA THR A 834 -1.87 33.20 -6.57
C THR A 834 -2.30 33.44 -8.01
N LEU A 835 -2.38 32.39 -8.84
CA LEU A 835 -2.90 32.50 -10.22
C LEU A 835 -4.32 33.08 -10.24
N THR A 836 -5.20 32.59 -9.37
CA THR A 836 -6.59 33.10 -9.30
C THR A 836 -6.67 34.54 -8.76
N ASP A 837 -5.73 34.99 -7.92
CA ASP A 837 -5.68 36.38 -7.44
C ASP A 837 -5.21 37.37 -8.52
N ASP A 838 -4.34 36.92 -9.44
CA ASP A 838 -3.87 37.67 -10.61
C ASP A 838 -4.94 37.71 -11.72
N ASP A 839 -5.55 36.56 -12.06
CA ASP A 839 -6.70 36.46 -12.99
C ASP A 839 -7.87 37.37 -12.57
N MET A 840 -8.11 37.52 -11.26
CA MET A 840 -9.12 38.43 -10.71
C MET A 840 -8.60 39.85 -10.45
N ASN A 841 -7.29 40.09 -10.56
CA ASN A 841 -6.58 41.32 -10.20
C ASN A 841 -6.97 41.86 -8.80
N THR A 842 -6.97 40.98 -7.78
CA THR A 842 -7.40 41.37 -6.42
C THR A 842 -6.29 41.61 -5.40
N ASN A 843 -5.03 41.30 -5.72
CA ASN A 843 -3.84 41.66 -4.92
C ASN A 843 -3.93 41.28 -3.43
N LYS A 844 -4.53 40.13 -3.12
CA LYS A 844 -4.67 39.52 -1.78
C LYS A 844 -3.47 38.65 -1.40
N CYS A 845 -2.75 38.14 -2.39
CA CYS A 845 -1.58 37.30 -2.21
C CYS A 845 -0.30 38.15 -2.12
N ASN A 846 0.44 37.96 -1.03
CA ASN A 846 1.75 38.54 -0.80
C ASN A 846 2.61 37.50 -0.05
N PRO A 847 3.69 36.94 -0.65
CA PRO A 847 4.18 37.18 -2.01
C PRO A 847 3.14 36.93 -3.11
N VAL A 848 3.27 37.65 -4.23
CA VAL A 848 2.35 37.53 -5.37
C VAL A 848 2.49 36.19 -6.10
N ASP A 849 3.69 35.59 -6.11
CA ASP A 849 3.96 34.28 -6.69
C ASP A 849 4.22 33.21 -5.62
N ALA A 850 3.72 32.00 -5.86
CA ALA A 850 4.05 30.79 -5.12
C ALA A 850 5.55 30.40 -5.21
N VAL A 851 5.98 29.35 -4.51
CA VAL A 851 7.33 28.82 -4.67
C VAL A 851 7.41 28.01 -5.97
N TYR A 852 8.34 28.36 -6.85
CA TYR A 852 8.69 27.61 -8.05
C TYR A 852 10.19 27.32 -8.04
N TRP A 853 10.58 26.08 -8.37
CA TRP A 853 11.97 25.61 -8.35
C TRP A 853 12.26 24.76 -9.60
N GLU A 854 13.52 24.76 -10.05
CA GLU A 854 14.03 23.88 -11.13
C GLU A 854 15.18 23.04 -10.53
N GLN A 855 15.08 21.71 -10.49
CA GLN A 855 16.18 20.83 -10.07
C GLN A 855 16.87 20.23 -11.30
N ASP A 856 17.94 20.89 -11.76
CA ASP A 856 18.64 20.59 -13.03
C ASP A 856 19.11 19.14 -13.20
N VAL A 857 19.45 18.46 -12.10
CA VAL A 857 19.79 17.03 -12.07
C VAL A 857 19.19 16.42 -10.81
N GLN A 858 18.25 15.49 -10.95
CA GLN A 858 17.80 14.66 -9.83
C GLN A 858 18.89 13.64 -9.48
N ALA A 859 19.35 13.64 -8.24
CA ALA A 859 20.28 12.62 -7.77
C ALA A 859 19.59 11.25 -7.67
N PRO A 860 20.23 10.15 -8.13
CA PRO A 860 19.62 8.82 -8.16
C PRO A 860 19.13 8.32 -6.80
N ASN A 861 18.15 7.40 -6.82
CA ASN A 861 17.72 6.71 -5.61
C ASN A 861 18.90 6.04 -4.89
N GLU A 862 18.85 6.08 -3.57
CA GLU A 862 19.88 5.65 -2.62
C GLU A 862 21.22 6.40 -2.68
N TRP A 863 21.39 7.43 -3.53
CA TRP A 863 22.59 8.25 -3.52
C TRP A 863 22.76 8.98 -2.18
N ARG A 864 23.88 8.72 -1.51
CA ARG A 864 24.21 9.33 -0.22
C ARG A 864 24.90 10.68 -0.45
N LYS A 865 24.16 11.78 -0.27
CA LYS A 865 24.69 13.14 -0.49
C LYS A 865 25.95 13.38 0.38
N PRO A 866 27.02 13.97 -0.15
CA PRO A 866 28.08 14.55 0.68
C PRO A 866 27.49 15.64 1.58
N LEU A 867 27.85 15.65 2.86
CA LEU A 867 27.27 16.58 3.83
C LEU A 867 27.79 18.00 3.57
N GLY A 868 26.91 19.00 3.64
CA GLY A 868 27.23 20.39 3.34
C GLY A 868 27.40 20.75 1.86
N THR A 869 27.03 19.85 0.92
CA THR A 869 27.04 20.15 -0.54
C THR A 869 25.63 20.23 -1.13
N GLY A 870 25.54 20.60 -2.41
CA GLY A 870 24.28 20.93 -3.09
C GLY A 870 23.98 22.42 -2.99
N ASP A 871 23.11 22.90 -3.87
CA ASP A 871 22.75 24.31 -4.01
C ASP A 871 21.25 24.49 -3.69
N ASP A 872 20.87 25.66 -3.17
CA ASP A 872 19.47 26.01 -2.97
C ASP A 872 18.78 26.19 -4.35
N VAL A 873 17.69 25.45 -4.58
CA VAL A 873 16.87 25.52 -5.80
C VAL A 873 15.54 26.26 -5.57
N TRP A 874 15.14 26.46 -4.31
CA TRP A 874 14.14 27.46 -3.95
C TRP A 874 14.66 28.87 -4.27
N PRO A 875 13.83 29.80 -4.79
CA PRO A 875 14.30 31.13 -5.19
C PRO A 875 14.98 31.90 -4.06
N THR A 876 16.15 32.45 -4.35
CA THR A 876 17.04 33.06 -3.36
C THR A 876 16.65 34.49 -2.99
N GLY A 877 17.03 34.90 -1.76
CA GLY A 877 16.69 36.21 -1.19
C GLY A 877 15.48 36.15 -0.26
N THR A 878 15.21 37.28 0.42
CA THR A 878 14.33 37.34 1.61
C THR A 878 12.84 37.04 1.39
N LYS A 879 12.43 36.70 0.15
CA LYS A 879 11.04 36.46 -0.25
C LYS A 879 10.47 35.18 0.33
N TYR A 880 11.31 34.14 0.48
CA TYR A 880 10.90 32.80 0.91
C TYR A 880 11.77 32.29 2.08
N GLU A 881 12.06 33.17 3.05
CA GLU A 881 12.73 32.79 4.32
C GLU A 881 11.70 32.35 5.38
N THR A 882 10.49 32.89 5.32
CA THR A 882 9.37 32.54 6.23
C THR A 882 8.06 32.50 5.46
N TYR A 883 7.18 31.55 5.76
CA TYR A 883 5.83 31.52 5.21
C TYR A 883 5.05 32.77 5.63
N SER A 884 4.67 33.62 4.67
CA SER A 884 4.06 34.92 4.94
C SER A 884 2.75 35.20 4.18
N TRP A 885 2.25 34.26 3.36
CA TRP A 885 0.95 34.41 2.70
C TRP A 885 -0.18 34.57 3.73
N SER A 886 -1.15 35.41 3.39
CA SER A 886 -2.29 35.68 4.24
C SER A 886 -3.32 34.55 4.18
N LEU A 887 -4.07 34.34 5.27
CA LEU A 887 -5.25 33.47 5.29
C LEU A 887 -6.33 33.90 4.27
N THR A 888 -6.28 35.14 3.78
CA THR A 888 -7.14 35.64 2.70
C THR A 888 -6.68 35.13 1.32
N CYS A 889 -5.37 34.97 1.11
CA CYS A 889 -4.79 34.36 -0.09
C CYS A 889 -5.07 32.84 -0.11
N ALA A 890 -4.67 32.10 0.94
CA ALA A 890 -4.88 30.64 1.03
C ALA A 890 -6.37 30.19 1.07
N LYS A 891 -7.32 31.13 1.11
CA LYS A 891 -8.76 30.86 0.99
C LYS A 891 -9.34 31.15 -0.39
N ILE A 892 -8.49 31.42 -1.38
CA ILE A 892 -8.89 31.55 -2.78
C ILE A 892 -9.09 30.15 -3.39
N ASP A 893 -8.18 29.19 -3.18
CA ASP A 893 -8.39 27.79 -3.56
C ASP A 893 -9.54 27.15 -2.76
N GLN A 894 -10.69 26.96 -3.42
CA GLN A 894 -11.87 26.36 -2.80
C GLN A 894 -11.68 24.88 -2.42
N PHE A 895 -10.70 24.18 -3.01
CA PHE A 895 -10.30 22.84 -2.60
C PHE A 895 -9.60 22.87 -1.23
N ALA A 896 -8.70 23.83 -1.00
CA ALA A 896 -8.06 24.02 0.30
C ALA A 896 -9.07 24.49 1.37
N VAL A 897 -10.00 25.38 1.00
CA VAL A 897 -11.11 25.82 1.87
C VAL A 897 -11.97 24.67 2.37
N TRP A 898 -12.14 23.58 1.61
CA TRP A 898 -12.93 22.40 2.01
C TRP A 898 -12.46 21.82 3.35
N PHE A 899 -11.14 21.72 3.55
CA PHE A 899 -10.52 21.19 4.77
C PHE A 899 -10.63 22.14 5.98
N THR A 900 -10.87 23.43 5.77
CA THR A 900 -11.08 24.39 6.88
C THR A 900 -12.39 24.15 7.66
N LYS A 901 -13.28 23.29 7.14
CA LYS A 901 -14.53 22.87 7.77
C LYS A 901 -14.28 21.60 8.59
N SER A 902 -14.35 21.68 9.92
CA SER A 902 -14.06 20.53 10.81
C SER A 902 -14.93 19.29 10.54
N ALA A 903 -16.17 19.46 10.05
CA ALA A 903 -17.03 18.34 9.65
C ALA A 903 -16.47 17.59 8.43
N ASN A 904 -15.82 18.29 7.50
CA ASN A 904 -15.23 17.73 6.29
C ASN A 904 -13.87 17.10 6.60
N LEU A 905 -13.04 17.85 7.34
CA LEU A 905 -11.69 17.47 7.78
C LEU A 905 -11.68 16.10 8.48
N ASN A 906 -12.52 15.90 9.49
CA ASN A 906 -12.46 14.73 10.37
C ASN A 906 -12.96 13.40 9.74
N HIS A 907 -13.32 13.39 8.46
CA HIS A 907 -13.52 12.15 7.69
C HIS A 907 -12.20 11.46 7.30
N PHE A 908 -11.10 12.20 7.30
CA PHE A 908 -9.78 11.70 6.90
C PHE A 908 -8.77 11.80 8.06
N ALA A 909 -7.55 11.34 7.82
CA ALA A 909 -6.37 11.76 8.57
C ALA A 909 -5.45 12.62 7.71
N HIS A 910 -4.54 13.37 8.35
CA HIS A 910 -3.74 14.39 7.68
C HIS A 910 -2.29 14.40 8.15
N LEU A 911 -1.36 14.61 7.23
CA LEU A 911 0.05 14.89 7.54
C LEU A 911 0.73 15.71 6.44
N SER A 912 1.97 16.11 6.69
CA SER A 912 2.77 16.85 5.72
C SER A 912 3.38 15.92 4.67
N HIS A 913 3.37 16.36 3.40
CA HIS A 913 4.14 15.77 2.31
C HIS A 913 5.24 16.72 1.79
N THR A 914 5.74 17.60 2.68
CA THR A 914 6.50 18.84 2.39
C THR A 914 5.71 19.91 1.63
N PHE A 915 6.22 21.13 1.54
CA PHE A 915 5.48 22.29 1.04
C PHE A 915 5.32 22.27 -0.49
N SER A 916 6.43 22.11 -1.23
CA SER A 916 6.46 22.25 -2.70
C SER A 916 6.86 20.97 -3.45
N HIS A 917 6.88 19.83 -2.75
CA HIS A 917 7.26 18.50 -3.28
C HIS A 917 8.66 18.50 -3.95
N MET A 918 9.59 19.31 -3.44
CA MET A 918 10.97 19.36 -3.92
C MET A 918 11.73 18.08 -3.55
N SER A 919 12.36 17.45 -4.55
CA SER A 919 13.22 16.27 -4.36
C SER A 919 14.37 16.55 -3.39
N LEU A 920 14.37 15.81 -2.29
CA LEU A 920 15.30 15.99 -1.16
C LEU A 920 16.62 15.23 -1.33
N ASN A 921 16.84 14.46 -2.41
CA ASN A 921 18.06 13.64 -2.59
C ASN A 921 19.35 14.49 -2.63
N ASN A 922 19.32 15.66 -3.27
CA ASN A 922 20.45 16.61 -3.34
C ASN A 922 20.18 17.96 -2.66
N ALA A 923 19.05 18.09 -1.94
CA ALA A 923 18.68 19.33 -1.26
C ALA A 923 19.71 19.75 -0.20
N THR A 924 19.90 21.05 -0.04
CA THR A 924 20.62 21.63 1.10
C THR A 924 19.83 21.42 2.40
N TYR A 925 20.50 21.61 3.55
CA TYR A 925 19.79 21.75 4.83
C TYR A 925 18.76 22.90 4.77
N HIS A 926 19.07 23.98 4.03
CA HIS A 926 18.23 25.17 3.99
C HIS A 926 16.89 24.91 3.28
N ASP A 927 16.91 24.37 2.07
CA ASP A 927 15.68 24.06 1.34
C ASP A 927 14.89 22.95 2.03
N ALA A 928 15.56 21.89 2.51
CA ALA A 928 14.91 20.82 3.27
C ALA A 928 14.23 21.33 4.55
N LYS A 929 14.79 22.37 5.20
CA LYS A 929 14.18 23.04 6.35
C LYS A 929 12.97 23.88 5.94
N ARG A 930 13.08 24.67 4.87
CA ARG A 930 11.98 25.51 4.36
C ARG A 930 10.77 24.67 3.93
N GLU A 931 11.01 23.56 3.25
CA GLU A 931 10.01 22.55 2.87
C GLU A 931 9.15 22.05 4.04
N ILE A 932 9.72 21.91 5.25
CA ILE A 932 8.98 21.51 6.45
C ILE A 932 8.32 22.70 7.13
N GLN A 933 9.06 23.78 7.35
CA GLN A 933 8.56 24.95 8.09
C GLN A 933 7.39 25.63 7.37
N PHE A 934 7.42 25.73 6.04
CA PHE A 934 6.35 26.34 5.26
C PHE A 934 5.09 25.47 5.27
N ASN A 935 5.23 24.13 5.18
CA ASN A 935 4.07 23.26 5.21
C ASN A 935 3.44 23.16 6.61
N GLN A 936 4.25 23.13 7.67
CA GLN A 936 3.77 23.25 9.05
C GLN A 936 3.03 24.58 9.28
N ALA A 937 3.53 25.69 8.74
CA ALA A 937 2.89 27.00 8.85
C ALA A 937 1.54 27.06 8.08
N TRP A 938 1.49 26.53 6.86
CA TRP A 938 0.27 26.46 6.04
C TRP A 938 -0.79 25.52 6.65
N LEU A 939 -0.42 24.29 7.04
CA LEU A 939 -1.31 23.33 7.71
C LEU A 939 -1.98 23.95 8.96
N LYS A 940 -1.22 24.76 9.71
CA LYS A 940 -1.69 25.49 10.88
C LYS A 940 -2.51 26.73 10.55
N GLN A 941 -2.19 27.46 9.48
CA GLN A 941 -2.99 28.58 9.00
C GLN A 941 -4.38 28.10 8.54
N MET A 942 -4.45 26.97 7.85
CA MET A 942 -5.69 26.37 7.35
C MET A 942 -6.44 25.54 8.40
N GLY A 943 -5.85 25.30 9.57
CA GLY A 943 -6.45 24.54 10.67
C GLY A 943 -6.49 23.02 10.46
N ILE A 944 -5.75 22.50 9.47
CA ILE A 944 -5.62 21.06 9.19
C ILE A 944 -4.87 20.38 10.36
N ASP A 945 -3.94 21.10 11.01
CA ASP A 945 -3.29 20.69 12.27
C ASP A 945 -4.24 20.64 13.50
N LYS A 946 -5.56 20.78 13.30
CA LYS A 946 -6.62 20.59 14.30
C LYS A 946 -7.54 19.38 13.99
N ALA A 947 -7.21 18.58 12.98
CA ALA A 947 -7.93 17.34 12.72
C ALA A 947 -7.83 16.37 13.91
N THR A 948 -8.88 15.56 14.11
CA THR A 948 -8.92 14.49 15.13
C THR A 948 -7.90 13.37 14.86
N ARG A 949 -7.44 13.25 13.62
CA ARG A 949 -6.40 12.32 13.16
C ARG A 949 -5.33 13.14 12.41
N TYR A 950 -4.25 13.52 13.10
CA TYR A 950 -3.18 14.34 12.53
C TYR A 950 -1.80 13.83 12.97
N THR A 951 -0.89 13.64 12.01
CA THR A 951 0.53 13.38 12.29
C THR A 951 1.31 14.69 12.14
N GLY A 952 1.75 15.26 13.26
CA GLY A 952 2.53 16.52 13.29
C GLY A 952 4.05 16.34 13.47
N ASN A 953 4.49 15.14 13.85
CA ASN A 953 5.87 14.73 14.11
C ASN A 953 6.40 13.74 13.06
N GLY A 954 5.72 13.63 11.92
CA GLY A 954 6.06 12.75 10.81
C GLY A 954 5.68 13.37 9.48
N ILE A 955 6.37 12.97 8.41
CA ILE A 955 6.00 13.34 7.04
C ILE A 955 5.96 12.12 6.13
N ILE A 956 5.30 12.25 4.99
CA ILE A 956 5.61 11.45 3.81
C ILE A 956 6.70 12.21 3.04
N PRO A 957 7.91 11.65 2.81
CA PRO A 957 8.96 12.33 2.05
C PRO A 957 8.60 12.37 0.54
N PRO A 958 8.83 13.49 -0.16
CA PRO A 958 8.38 13.69 -1.54
C PRO A 958 9.10 12.70 -2.46
N ALA A 959 8.34 11.92 -3.23
CA ALA A 959 8.82 10.76 -4.00
C ALA A 959 9.77 9.80 -3.24
N ILE A 960 9.65 9.70 -1.91
CA ILE A 960 10.55 8.95 -1.02
C ILE A 960 12.04 9.35 -1.19
N THR A 961 12.28 10.64 -1.36
CA THR A 961 13.62 11.24 -1.48
C THR A 961 14.19 11.70 -0.13
N GLY A 962 15.50 12.01 -0.10
CA GLY A 962 16.18 12.56 1.08
C GLY A 962 16.60 11.56 2.14
N LEU A 963 16.15 10.30 2.07
CA LEU A 963 16.44 9.26 3.06
C LEU A 963 17.93 8.87 3.17
N ASN A 964 18.79 9.27 2.22
CA ASN A 964 20.25 9.14 2.30
C ASN A 964 20.98 10.52 2.26
N ASN A 965 20.25 11.62 2.48
CA ASN A 965 20.80 12.96 2.59
C ASN A 965 20.80 13.39 4.07
N GLY A 966 21.96 13.30 4.72
CA GLY A 966 22.10 13.61 6.15
C GLY A 966 21.68 15.03 6.52
N ASP A 967 21.95 16.01 5.64
CA ASP A 967 21.53 17.40 5.83
C ASP A 967 19.99 17.55 5.82
N SER A 968 19.32 16.78 4.96
CA SER A 968 17.85 16.75 4.90
C SER A 968 17.25 16.03 6.12
N ILE A 969 17.85 14.93 6.56
CA ILE A 969 17.42 14.22 7.78
C ILE A 969 17.62 15.11 9.01
N GLN A 970 18.72 15.86 9.09
CA GLN A 970 18.92 16.84 10.16
C GLN A 970 17.85 17.95 10.09
N ALA A 971 17.59 18.51 8.91
CA ALA A 971 16.55 19.53 8.72
C ALA A 971 15.14 19.04 9.10
N LEU A 972 14.81 17.77 8.82
CA LEU A 972 13.58 17.11 9.27
C LEU A 972 13.53 17.06 10.80
N MET A 973 14.57 16.52 11.45
CA MET A 973 14.61 16.30 12.89
C MET A 973 14.67 17.60 13.71
N ASP A 974 15.38 18.62 13.22
CA ASP A 974 15.42 19.97 13.82
C ASP A 974 14.04 20.66 13.82
N ASN A 975 13.14 20.26 12.91
CA ASN A 975 11.74 20.74 12.85
C ASN A 975 10.74 19.77 13.48
N GLY A 976 11.21 18.85 14.33
CA GLY A 976 10.38 17.96 15.14
C GLY A 976 9.90 16.69 14.44
N ILE A 977 10.33 16.43 13.21
CA ILE A 977 10.00 15.20 12.47
C ILE A 977 10.85 14.04 12.99
N LYS A 978 10.20 13.02 13.53
CA LYS A 978 10.83 11.84 14.15
C LYS A 978 10.73 10.60 13.27
N HIS A 979 9.76 10.57 12.36
CA HIS A 979 9.49 9.44 11.50
C HIS A 979 9.01 9.84 10.10
N VAL A 980 9.26 8.94 9.16
CA VAL A 980 8.90 9.04 7.75
C VAL A 980 8.52 7.66 7.22
N VAL A 981 7.88 7.59 6.05
CA VAL A 981 7.73 6.34 5.30
C VAL A 981 8.84 6.14 4.28
N GLY A 982 9.20 4.88 4.04
CA GLY A 982 10.11 4.42 2.99
C GLY A 982 9.37 3.84 1.78
N ASP A 983 10.00 2.87 1.11
CA ASP A 983 9.45 2.17 -0.05
C ASP A 983 9.90 0.70 -0.03
N ASN A 984 8.95 -0.23 0.09
CA ASN A 984 9.23 -1.66 0.17
C ASN A 984 9.79 -2.27 -1.13
N THR A 985 9.76 -1.56 -2.27
CA THR A 985 10.48 -1.95 -3.50
C THR A 985 11.98 -1.65 -3.42
N ARG A 986 12.39 -0.77 -2.50
CA ARG A 986 13.75 -0.26 -2.27
C ARG A 986 14.35 -0.83 -0.97
N PRO A 987 15.15 -1.91 -1.02
CA PRO A 987 15.64 -2.60 0.18
C PRO A 987 16.45 -1.72 1.14
N ALA A 988 17.09 -0.65 0.64
CA ALA A 988 17.84 0.29 1.46
C ALA A 988 16.97 1.12 2.42
N THR A 989 15.64 1.17 2.22
CA THR A 989 14.70 1.85 3.10
C THR A 989 14.02 0.92 4.13
N ARG A 990 14.33 -0.39 4.08
CA ARG A 990 13.73 -1.41 4.97
C ARG A 990 14.71 -1.85 6.05
N ASN A 991 14.21 -2.36 7.17
CA ASN A 991 15.05 -3.00 8.17
C ASN A 991 15.59 -4.36 7.64
N PRO A 992 16.91 -4.60 7.64
CA PRO A 992 17.48 -5.83 7.06
C PRO A 992 17.29 -7.08 7.94
N ASN A 993 16.93 -6.91 9.22
CA ASN A 993 16.85 -8.00 10.21
C ASN A 993 15.42 -8.53 10.40
N SER A 994 14.39 -7.71 10.20
CA SER A 994 12.99 -8.08 10.40
C SER A 994 12.06 -7.21 9.55
N VAL A 995 11.11 -7.84 8.85
CA VAL A 995 10.04 -7.11 8.11
C VAL A 995 9.01 -6.44 9.03
N TYR A 996 9.05 -6.72 10.34
CA TYR A 996 8.14 -6.16 11.34
C TYR A 996 8.75 -4.99 12.12
N TRP A 997 9.95 -4.53 11.76
CA TRP A 997 10.66 -3.43 12.40
C TRP A 997 10.82 -2.24 11.44
N PRO A 998 10.85 -1.00 11.93
CA PRO A 998 11.24 0.14 11.12
C PRO A 998 12.75 0.10 10.86
N LEU A 999 13.21 0.73 9.79
CA LEU A 999 14.63 1.06 9.66
C LEU A 999 14.89 2.31 10.52
N ILE A 1000 15.91 2.28 11.37
CA ILE A 1000 16.41 3.49 12.04
C ILE A 1000 17.58 4.01 11.22
N SER A 1001 17.55 5.29 10.83
CA SER A 1001 18.62 5.89 10.03
C SER A 1001 19.94 5.88 10.81
N THR A 1002 21.05 5.71 10.10
CA THR A 1002 22.40 5.84 10.68
C THR A 1002 23.27 6.81 9.91
N TYR A 1003 24.25 7.42 10.57
CA TYR A 1003 25.26 8.24 9.91
C TYR A 1003 25.99 7.49 8.79
N ALA A 1004 26.26 6.18 8.98
CA ALA A 1004 26.95 5.36 8.00
C ALA A 1004 26.12 5.20 6.70
N THR A 1005 24.87 4.75 6.82
CA THR A 1005 24.00 4.45 5.66
C THR A 1005 23.29 5.68 5.09
N ASN A 1006 22.74 6.53 5.96
CA ASN A 1006 21.80 7.60 5.60
C ASN A 1006 22.40 9.00 5.72
N GLY A 1007 23.53 9.15 6.43
CA GLY A 1007 24.19 10.44 6.67
C GLY A 1007 23.80 11.13 7.98
N TYR A 1008 22.77 10.65 8.69
CA TYR A 1008 22.37 11.15 10.01
C TYR A 1008 21.69 10.04 10.82
N ASP A 1009 21.84 10.07 12.15
CA ASP A 1009 21.35 9.02 13.06
C ASP A 1009 19.94 9.32 13.60
N GLY A 1010 19.09 8.28 13.71
CA GLY A 1010 17.92 8.27 14.57
C GLY A 1010 16.55 8.60 13.95
N LEU A 1011 16.45 8.89 12.65
CA LEU A 1011 15.16 9.04 11.98
C LEU A 1011 14.50 7.66 11.80
N THR A 1012 13.23 7.53 12.19
CA THR A 1012 12.49 6.25 12.04
C THR A 1012 11.84 6.16 10.67
N ILE A 1013 12.30 5.24 9.83
CA ILE A 1013 11.78 4.97 8.48
C ILE A 1013 10.84 3.76 8.55
N ILE A 1014 9.54 4.02 8.42
CA ILE A 1014 8.46 3.04 8.42
C ILE A 1014 8.39 2.38 7.03
N PRO A 1015 8.33 1.04 6.91
CA PRO A 1015 8.16 0.40 5.61
C PRO A 1015 6.78 0.72 5.01
N ARG A 1016 6.69 0.90 3.68
CA ARG A 1016 5.44 1.22 2.95
C ARG A 1016 5.36 0.44 1.64
N PHE A 1017 4.21 -0.19 1.34
CA PHE A 1017 4.00 -0.93 0.10
C PHE A 1017 3.62 0.00 -1.07
N ALA A 1018 4.28 -0.20 -2.22
CA ALA A 1018 3.78 0.27 -3.51
C ALA A 1018 2.74 -0.71 -4.10
N SER A 1019 1.85 -0.21 -4.95
CA SER A 1019 0.84 -0.99 -5.68
C SER A 1019 0.97 -0.76 -7.20
N ARG A 1020 0.21 -1.50 -8.02
CA ARG A 1020 0.05 -1.24 -9.47
C ARG A 1020 -1.00 -0.16 -9.78
N ILE A 1021 -1.35 0.66 -8.78
CA ILE A 1021 -2.11 1.89 -8.91
C ILE A 1021 -1.09 3.04 -8.92
N TYR A 1022 -0.62 3.44 -10.10
CA TYR A 1022 0.52 4.35 -10.23
C TYR A 1022 0.14 5.82 -9.96
N PHE A 1023 1.11 6.61 -9.47
CA PHE A 1023 0.92 8.00 -9.03
C PHE A 1023 0.30 8.91 -10.11
N ASN A 1024 0.83 8.77 -11.31
CA ASN A 1024 0.55 9.40 -12.59
C ASN A 1024 -0.68 8.81 -13.31
N CYS A 1025 -1.61 8.16 -12.60
CA CYS A 1025 -2.82 7.59 -13.18
C CYS A 1025 -4.12 7.91 -12.43
N HIS A 1026 -5.12 8.34 -13.20
CA HIS A 1026 -6.47 8.66 -12.73
C HIS A 1026 -7.56 7.70 -13.27
N THR A 1027 -7.23 6.82 -14.23
CA THR A 1027 -8.17 5.86 -14.84
C THR A 1027 -7.67 4.41 -14.83
N PRO A 1028 -8.57 3.42 -14.84
CA PRO A 1028 -8.23 2.01 -15.03
C PRO A 1028 -7.40 1.72 -16.29
N ASP A 1029 -7.67 2.39 -17.41
CA ASP A 1029 -6.92 2.19 -18.66
C ASP A 1029 -5.48 2.72 -18.54
N CYS A 1030 -5.30 3.87 -17.88
CA CYS A 1030 -3.97 4.41 -17.57
C CYS A 1030 -3.12 3.40 -16.78
N THR A 1031 -3.61 2.98 -15.62
CA THR A 1031 -2.81 2.13 -14.70
C THR A 1031 -2.58 0.72 -15.28
N THR A 1032 -3.50 0.24 -16.13
CA THR A 1032 -3.32 -1.01 -16.88
C THR A 1032 -2.27 -0.86 -17.99
N ARG A 1033 -2.27 0.24 -18.75
CA ARG A 1033 -1.26 0.51 -19.80
C ARG A 1033 0.14 0.66 -19.21
N GLU A 1034 0.27 1.36 -18.10
CA GLU A 1034 1.57 1.56 -17.44
C GLU A 1034 2.11 0.25 -16.88
N TRP A 1035 1.25 -0.58 -16.27
CA TRP A 1035 1.61 -1.94 -15.85
C TRP A 1035 2.08 -2.83 -17.01
N ILE A 1036 1.44 -2.74 -18.19
CA ILE A 1036 1.84 -3.49 -19.39
C ILE A 1036 3.15 -2.97 -20.00
N GLN A 1037 3.45 -1.67 -19.89
CA GLN A 1037 4.64 -1.06 -20.50
C GLN A 1037 5.89 -1.07 -19.60
N THR A 1038 5.72 -0.95 -18.28
CA THR A 1038 6.83 -0.86 -17.30
C THR A 1038 7.17 -2.19 -16.65
N SER A 1039 6.24 -3.14 -16.66
CA SER A 1039 6.33 -4.43 -15.96
C SER A 1039 5.98 -5.59 -16.89
N ALA A 1040 6.04 -6.83 -16.39
CA ALA A 1040 5.53 -8.01 -17.10
C ALA A 1040 3.98 -8.08 -17.10
N GLY A 1041 3.31 -6.96 -17.40
CA GLY A 1041 1.85 -6.85 -17.34
C GLY A 1041 1.14 -7.46 -18.54
N SER A 1042 -0.02 -8.07 -18.31
CA SER A 1042 -0.84 -8.69 -19.36
C SER A 1042 -2.27 -8.91 -18.88
N GLY A 1043 -3.26 -8.45 -19.66
CA GLY A 1043 -4.68 -8.55 -19.32
C GLY A 1043 -5.35 -7.19 -19.26
N ASP A 1044 -6.41 -7.08 -18.48
CA ASP A 1044 -7.16 -5.85 -18.24
C ASP A 1044 -7.00 -5.36 -16.78
N PHE A 1045 -7.76 -4.34 -16.40
CA PHE A 1045 -7.79 -3.84 -15.03
C PHE A 1045 -8.29 -4.87 -14.01
N ASN A 1046 -9.14 -5.82 -14.41
CA ASN A 1046 -9.58 -6.90 -13.53
C ASN A 1046 -8.44 -7.91 -13.29
N THR A 1047 -7.62 -8.20 -14.31
CA THR A 1047 -6.38 -8.99 -14.14
C THR A 1047 -5.38 -8.29 -13.23
N LEU A 1048 -5.20 -6.97 -13.39
CA LEU A 1048 -4.35 -6.16 -12.50
C LEU A 1048 -4.86 -6.23 -11.05
N LEU A 1049 -6.15 -5.97 -10.83
CA LEU A 1049 -6.78 -6.06 -9.52
C LEU A 1049 -6.71 -7.47 -8.92
N ALA A 1050 -6.78 -8.53 -9.73
CA ALA A 1050 -6.62 -9.91 -9.24
C ALA A 1050 -5.20 -10.18 -8.69
N ILE A 1051 -4.17 -9.54 -9.26
CA ILE A 1051 -2.77 -9.62 -8.78
C ILE A 1051 -2.57 -8.75 -7.53
N GLU A 1052 -3.17 -7.56 -7.48
CA GLU A 1052 -3.21 -6.75 -6.26
C GLU A 1052 -3.91 -7.50 -5.11
N LYS A 1053 -5.03 -8.18 -5.41
CA LYS A 1053 -5.77 -9.00 -4.45
C LYS A 1053 -4.90 -10.07 -3.81
N THR A 1054 -4.18 -10.88 -4.60
CA THR A 1054 -3.34 -11.96 -4.06
C THR A 1054 -2.14 -11.41 -3.31
N SER A 1055 -1.44 -10.41 -3.87
CA SER A 1055 -0.22 -9.88 -3.27
C SER A 1055 -0.46 -9.05 -2.01
N SER A 1056 -1.50 -8.22 -1.96
CA SER A 1056 -1.79 -7.36 -0.80
C SER A 1056 -2.50 -8.10 0.32
N THR A 1057 -3.48 -8.98 0.03
CA THR A 1057 -4.07 -9.80 1.12
C THR A 1057 -3.07 -10.77 1.73
N ARG A 1058 -2.10 -11.27 0.96
CA ARG A 1058 -0.96 -12.02 1.50
C ARG A 1058 -0.17 -11.20 2.52
N ASN A 1059 0.07 -9.91 2.30
CA ASN A 1059 0.76 -9.04 3.25
C ASN A 1059 -0.05 -8.90 4.55
N LEU A 1060 -1.35 -8.65 4.43
CA LEU A 1060 -2.27 -8.51 5.57
C LEU A 1060 -2.40 -9.82 6.37
N LEU A 1061 -2.42 -10.98 5.71
CA LEU A 1061 -2.39 -12.31 6.33
C LEU A 1061 -1.01 -12.61 6.97
N ALA A 1062 0.09 -12.14 6.38
CA ALA A 1062 1.42 -12.15 6.99
C ALA A 1062 1.56 -11.15 8.17
N LEU A 1063 0.49 -10.45 8.56
CA LEU A 1063 0.42 -9.40 9.59
C LEU A 1063 1.43 -8.25 9.41
N GLN A 1064 1.94 -8.05 8.19
CA GLN A 1064 2.69 -6.85 7.84
C GLN A 1064 1.72 -5.67 7.88
N SER A 1065 2.03 -4.70 8.73
CA SER A 1065 1.17 -3.54 9.05
C SER A 1065 1.60 -2.27 8.31
N ASP A 1066 2.55 -2.42 7.39
CA ASP A 1066 3.12 -1.42 6.51
C ASP A 1066 1.98 -0.67 5.77
N PRO A 1067 1.92 0.68 5.77
CA PRO A 1067 0.98 1.44 4.93
C PRO A 1067 1.09 1.10 3.44
N TYR A 1068 0.09 1.51 2.66
CA TYR A 1068 0.07 1.45 1.20
C TYR A 1068 0.14 2.84 0.58
N MET A 1069 0.85 2.96 -0.55
CA MET A 1069 1.11 4.21 -1.26
C MET A 1069 0.13 4.41 -2.42
N PHE A 1070 -0.58 5.54 -2.39
CA PHE A 1070 -1.40 6.11 -3.45
C PHE A 1070 -1.12 7.62 -3.54
N HIS A 1071 -1.63 8.29 -4.58
CA HIS A 1071 -1.45 9.71 -4.83
C HIS A 1071 -2.78 10.36 -5.26
N GLN A 1072 -2.90 11.69 -5.17
CA GLN A 1072 -4.19 12.39 -5.35
C GLN A 1072 -4.95 11.99 -6.63
N ALA A 1073 -4.28 11.78 -7.75
CA ALA A 1073 -4.92 11.36 -9.01
C ALA A 1073 -5.65 10.01 -8.89
N ASN A 1074 -5.21 9.12 -8.00
CA ASN A 1074 -5.85 7.83 -7.74
C ASN A 1074 -7.21 7.97 -7.05
N MET A 1075 -7.51 9.13 -6.43
CA MET A 1075 -8.82 9.50 -5.89
C MET A 1075 -9.76 10.11 -6.94
N TYR A 1076 -9.38 10.25 -8.21
CA TYR A 1076 -10.28 10.81 -9.21
C TYR A 1076 -11.53 9.94 -9.43
N THR A 1077 -12.72 10.49 -9.18
CA THR A 1077 -14.00 9.85 -9.46
C THR A 1077 -14.74 10.52 -10.60
N THR A 1078 -14.68 11.85 -10.70
CA THR A 1078 -15.66 12.66 -11.42
C THR A 1078 -15.78 12.29 -12.90
N GLY A 1079 -14.66 12.02 -13.58
CA GLY A 1079 -14.63 11.58 -14.98
C GLY A 1079 -14.64 10.05 -15.21
N ASN A 1080 -14.56 9.22 -14.16
CA ASN A 1080 -14.49 7.75 -14.32
C ASN A 1080 -15.87 7.12 -14.60
N ASP A 1081 -15.90 5.98 -15.29
CA ASP A 1081 -17.15 5.24 -15.52
C ASP A 1081 -17.75 4.68 -14.21
N ILE A 1082 -19.03 4.33 -14.26
CA ILE A 1082 -19.62 3.44 -13.25
C ILE A 1082 -19.09 2.03 -13.53
N ARG A 1083 -18.54 1.37 -12.49
CA ARG A 1083 -18.03 0.00 -12.55
C ARG A 1083 -18.52 -0.81 -11.36
N THR A 1084 -18.45 -2.13 -11.49
CA THR A 1084 -18.79 -3.09 -10.43
C THR A 1084 -17.51 -3.76 -9.92
N ILE A 1085 -17.21 -3.63 -8.64
CA ILE A 1085 -16.12 -4.35 -7.96
C ILE A 1085 -16.74 -5.17 -6.84
N GLY A 1086 -16.80 -6.49 -7.06
CA GLY A 1086 -17.49 -7.43 -6.19
C GLY A 1086 -18.96 -7.05 -6.00
N ASP A 1087 -19.40 -6.78 -4.76
CA ASP A 1087 -20.79 -6.43 -4.47
C ASP A 1087 -21.15 -4.94 -4.71
N GLN A 1088 -20.18 -4.06 -4.95
CA GLN A 1088 -20.41 -2.62 -5.12
C GLN A 1088 -20.44 -2.21 -6.58
N THR A 1089 -21.49 -1.47 -6.98
CA THR A 1089 -21.57 -0.80 -8.29
C THR A 1089 -21.71 0.71 -8.10
N ARG A 1090 -20.68 1.48 -8.45
CA ARG A 1090 -20.67 2.95 -8.36
C ARG A 1090 -19.65 3.55 -9.33
N ARG A 1091 -19.64 4.88 -9.43
CA ARG A 1091 -18.49 5.63 -9.98
C ARG A 1091 -17.34 5.45 -8.99
N MET A 1092 -16.27 4.77 -9.40
CA MET A 1092 -15.13 4.42 -8.55
C MET A 1092 -13.87 5.14 -9.01
N SER A 1093 -13.08 5.58 -8.03
CA SER A 1093 -11.67 5.92 -8.22
C SER A 1093 -10.81 4.66 -8.26
N LEU A 1094 -9.51 4.80 -8.55
CA LEU A 1094 -8.59 3.66 -8.53
C LEU A 1094 -8.38 3.12 -7.12
N ILE A 1095 -8.22 4.00 -6.13
CA ILE A 1095 -8.07 3.61 -4.72
C ILE A 1095 -9.34 2.95 -4.17
N MET A 1096 -10.55 3.40 -4.55
CA MET A 1096 -11.81 2.69 -4.22
C MET A 1096 -11.79 1.26 -4.76
N ALA A 1097 -11.47 1.08 -6.05
CA ALA A 1097 -11.52 -0.23 -6.70
C ALA A 1097 -10.49 -1.21 -6.14
N TRP A 1098 -9.28 -0.72 -5.81
CA TRP A 1098 -8.24 -1.49 -5.14
C TRP A 1098 -8.66 -1.91 -3.72
N THR A 1099 -9.15 -0.95 -2.92
CA THR A 1099 -9.53 -1.21 -1.52
C THR A 1099 -10.71 -2.17 -1.43
N GLU A 1100 -11.77 -1.98 -2.23
CA GLU A 1100 -12.91 -2.91 -2.30
C GLU A 1100 -12.45 -4.33 -2.65
N THR A 1101 -11.52 -4.48 -3.59
CA THR A 1101 -10.99 -5.78 -4.02
C THR A 1101 -10.30 -6.53 -2.88
N ILE A 1102 -9.50 -5.84 -2.07
CA ILE A 1102 -8.73 -6.41 -0.96
C ILE A 1102 -9.59 -6.63 0.27
N VAL A 1103 -10.43 -5.64 0.63
CA VAL A 1103 -11.37 -5.73 1.75
C VAL A 1103 -12.34 -6.89 1.54
N GLN A 1104 -12.98 -6.99 0.37
CA GLN A 1104 -13.95 -8.05 0.13
C GLN A 1104 -13.28 -9.44 0.14
N GLU A 1105 -12.01 -9.57 -0.27
CA GLU A 1105 -11.25 -10.82 -0.14
C GLU A 1105 -10.89 -11.15 1.32
N MET A 1106 -10.40 -10.19 2.11
CA MET A 1106 -10.13 -10.40 3.54
C MET A 1106 -11.41 -10.81 4.30
N VAL A 1107 -12.54 -10.18 3.97
CA VAL A 1107 -13.86 -10.51 4.52
C VAL A 1107 -14.40 -11.84 3.97
N ARG A 1108 -14.01 -12.26 2.76
CA ARG A 1108 -14.34 -13.61 2.23
C ARG A 1108 -13.58 -14.72 2.97
N LEU A 1109 -12.35 -14.44 3.38
CA LEU A 1109 -11.45 -15.41 4.04
C LEU A 1109 -11.57 -15.45 5.57
N THR A 1110 -11.98 -14.35 6.21
CA THR A 1110 -11.89 -14.16 7.67
C THR A 1110 -13.09 -13.39 8.26
N ASN A 1111 -13.18 -13.33 9.59
CA ASN A 1111 -14.03 -12.38 10.34
C ASN A 1111 -13.20 -11.24 10.99
N TRP A 1112 -12.01 -10.94 10.48
CA TRP A 1112 -11.08 -10.03 11.16
C TRP A 1112 -11.46 -8.55 10.96
N PRO A 1113 -11.44 -7.72 12.01
CA PRO A 1113 -11.55 -6.27 11.83
C PRO A 1113 -10.30 -5.73 11.13
N MET A 1114 -10.46 -4.64 10.38
CA MET A 1114 -9.37 -3.92 9.74
C MET A 1114 -9.44 -2.46 10.17
N THR A 1115 -8.31 -1.91 10.63
CA THR A 1115 -8.27 -0.59 11.27
C THR A 1115 -7.16 0.27 10.70
N SER A 1116 -7.49 1.46 10.23
CA SER A 1116 -6.50 2.45 9.79
C SER A 1116 -5.85 3.13 11.01
N GLN A 1117 -4.57 3.46 10.90
CA GLN A 1117 -3.76 4.16 11.89
C GLN A 1117 -3.03 5.32 11.24
N THR A 1118 -2.80 6.39 12.02
CA THR A 1118 -2.01 7.53 11.54
C THR A 1118 -0.54 7.14 11.45
N GLN A 1119 0.25 7.84 10.64
CA GLN A 1119 1.67 7.55 10.55
C GLN A 1119 2.40 7.61 11.92
N ASP A 1120 1.96 8.46 12.86
CA ASP A 1120 2.51 8.48 14.24
C ASP A 1120 2.12 7.25 15.08
N GLN A 1121 0.87 6.80 14.96
CA GLN A 1121 0.44 5.54 15.57
C GLN A 1121 1.20 4.35 14.97
N MET A 1122 1.50 4.38 13.67
CA MET A 1122 2.28 3.36 12.99
C MET A 1122 3.77 3.39 13.36
N ALA A 1123 4.39 4.57 13.44
CA ALA A 1123 5.75 4.71 13.99
C ALA A 1123 5.82 4.10 15.39
N THR A 1124 4.84 4.43 16.24
CA THR A 1124 4.70 3.88 17.59
C THR A 1124 4.48 2.36 17.58
N TYR A 1125 3.68 1.81 16.67
CA TYR A 1125 3.44 0.37 16.54
C TYR A 1125 4.71 -0.39 16.14
N PHE A 1126 5.43 0.10 15.13
CA PHE A 1126 6.68 -0.49 14.63
C PHE A 1126 7.83 -0.38 15.66
N LEU A 1127 7.98 0.77 16.33
CA LEU A 1127 8.96 0.95 17.41
C LEU A 1127 8.63 0.06 18.63
N ASN A 1128 7.35 -0.06 18.99
CA ASN A 1128 6.93 -1.00 20.05
C ASN A 1128 7.21 -2.45 19.66
N ARG A 1129 7.00 -2.85 18.39
CA ARG A 1129 7.32 -4.22 17.93
C ARG A 1129 8.82 -4.50 18.02
N MET A 1130 9.67 -3.58 17.56
CA MET A 1130 11.14 -3.68 17.68
C MET A 1130 11.61 -3.72 19.14
N THR A 1131 10.99 -2.90 20.01
CA THR A 1131 11.29 -2.87 21.45
C THR A 1131 10.86 -4.16 22.15
N LEU A 1132 9.67 -4.69 21.82
CA LEU A 1132 9.13 -5.92 22.38
C LEU A 1132 10.01 -7.13 22.06
N ASP A 1133 10.41 -7.28 20.80
CA ASP A 1133 11.25 -8.40 20.36
C ASP A 1133 12.60 -8.40 21.10
N ALA A 1134 13.19 -7.21 21.31
CA ALA A 1134 14.44 -7.04 22.07
C ALA A 1134 14.33 -7.41 23.57
N CYS A 1135 13.13 -7.52 24.13
CA CYS A 1135 12.90 -7.97 25.50
C CYS A 1135 12.89 -9.51 25.66
N ASN A 1136 12.95 -10.28 24.56
CA ASN A 1136 12.79 -11.74 24.53
C ASN A 1136 11.61 -12.26 25.39
N PRO A 1137 10.37 -11.77 25.17
CA PRO A 1137 9.21 -12.08 26.00
C PRO A 1137 8.83 -13.56 25.90
N LYS A 1138 8.46 -14.16 27.03
CA LYS A 1138 8.15 -15.58 27.18
C LYS A 1138 6.86 -15.76 27.97
N LEU A 1139 6.17 -16.86 27.72
CA LEU A 1139 4.98 -17.27 28.48
C LEU A 1139 5.12 -18.74 28.87
N SER A 1140 4.66 -19.10 30.06
CA SER A 1140 4.57 -20.50 30.52
C SER A 1140 3.12 -20.84 30.90
N TYR A 1141 2.59 -21.91 30.34
CA TYR A 1141 1.28 -22.47 30.67
C TYR A 1141 1.33 -23.17 32.03
N VAL A 1142 0.35 -22.93 32.90
CA VAL A 1142 0.20 -23.66 34.17
C VAL A 1142 -1.08 -24.50 34.15
N TRP A 1143 -0.88 -25.82 34.07
CA TRP A 1143 -1.95 -26.81 34.09
C TRP A 1143 -2.38 -27.16 35.52
N SER A 1144 -3.65 -27.51 35.67
CA SER A 1144 -4.24 -28.06 36.90
C SER A 1144 -3.63 -29.41 37.30
N ASP A 1145 -3.77 -29.79 38.58
CA ASP A 1145 -3.24 -31.03 39.22
C ASP A 1145 -3.79 -32.36 38.67
N ASN A 1146 -4.54 -32.30 37.55
CA ASN A 1146 -5.05 -33.45 36.82
C ASN A 1146 -4.76 -33.37 35.32
N GLY A 1147 -3.99 -32.37 34.87
CA GLY A 1147 -3.66 -32.09 33.47
C GLY A 1147 -4.83 -31.58 32.61
N LYS A 1148 -6.07 -31.51 33.10
CA LYS A 1148 -7.25 -31.33 32.23
C LYS A 1148 -7.56 -29.89 31.85
N THR A 1149 -7.07 -28.90 32.60
CA THR A 1149 -7.33 -27.47 32.32
C THR A 1149 -6.10 -26.60 32.50
N LEU A 1150 -5.86 -25.73 31.53
CA LEU A 1150 -4.95 -24.59 31.61
C LEU A 1150 -5.68 -23.44 32.31
N GLN A 1151 -5.21 -23.06 33.50
CA GLN A 1151 -5.90 -22.11 34.37
C GLN A 1151 -5.17 -20.77 34.49
N LYS A 1152 -3.85 -20.78 34.36
CA LYS A 1152 -3.00 -19.59 34.50
C LYS A 1152 -1.89 -19.60 33.45
N VAL A 1153 -1.39 -18.43 33.13
CA VAL A 1153 -0.15 -18.25 32.38
C VAL A 1153 0.79 -17.32 33.14
N ILE A 1154 2.08 -17.61 33.09
CA ILE A 1154 3.14 -16.77 33.68
C ILE A 1154 3.85 -16.06 32.54
N VAL A 1155 3.95 -14.74 32.61
CA VAL A 1155 4.56 -13.88 31.58
C VAL A 1155 5.89 -13.36 32.12
N THR A 1156 6.93 -13.51 31.32
CA THR A 1156 8.31 -13.10 31.65
C THR A 1156 8.98 -12.43 30.45
N ALA A 1157 10.13 -11.80 30.70
CA ALA A 1157 11.04 -11.23 29.72
C ALA A 1157 12.45 -11.26 30.33
N ASP A 1158 13.47 -10.86 29.58
CA ASP A 1158 14.80 -10.72 30.16
C ASP A 1158 14.80 -9.66 31.27
N GLY A 1159 15.36 -10.01 32.44
CA GLY A 1159 15.25 -9.21 33.67
C GLY A 1159 13.84 -9.08 34.28
N ASN A 1160 12.82 -9.72 33.70
CA ASN A 1160 11.39 -9.44 33.95
C ASN A 1160 11.04 -7.95 33.78
N THR A 1161 11.61 -7.32 32.76
CA THR A 1161 11.37 -5.92 32.40
C THR A 1161 11.20 -5.77 30.90
N CYS A 1162 10.31 -4.89 30.45
CA CYS A 1162 10.27 -4.45 29.07
C CYS A 1162 9.76 -3.01 29.01
N ALA A 1163 10.30 -2.19 28.09
CA ALA A 1163 9.92 -0.79 27.95
C ALA A 1163 8.55 -0.59 27.29
N THR A 1164 7.96 -1.66 26.74
CA THR A 1164 6.61 -1.69 26.17
C THR A 1164 5.81 -2.86 26.76
N PRO A 1165 4.47 -2.77 26.91
CA PRO A 1165 3.67 -3.87 27.42
C PRO A 1165 3.70 -5.10 26.51
N ILE A 1166 3.81 -6.28 27.11
CA ILE A 1166 3.84 -7.57 26.42
C ILE A 1166 2.41 -7.99 26.08
N PRO A 1167 2.05 -8.19 24.80
CA PRO A 1167 0.73 -8.69 24.43
C PRO A 1167 0.62 -10.19 24.75
N VAL A 1168 -0.47 -10.59 25.39
CA VAL A 1168 -0.85 -11.99 25.58
C VAL A 1168 -2.27 -12.20 25.06
N THR A 1169 -2.40 -12.94 23.97
CA THR A 1169 -3.70 -13.34 23.42
C THR A 1169 -4.31 -14.45 24.27
N ILE A 1170 -5.61 -14.35 24.57
CA ILE A 1170 -6.41 -15.40 25.22
C ILE A 1170 -7.65 -15.72 24.37
N PRO A 1171 -8.22 -16.94 24.44
CA PRO A 1171 -9.25 -17.34 23.48
C PRO A 1171 -10.61 -16.68 23.69
N LYS A 1172 -10.92 -16.26 24.93
CA LYS A 1172 -12.14 -15.53 25.34
C LYS A 1172 -12.04 -15.09 26.79
N GLY A 1173 -12.94 -14.18 27.19
CA GLY A 1173 -13.11 -13.78 28.59
C GLY A 1173 -12.11 -12.71 29.01
N SER A 1174 -11.61 -12.83 30.24
CA SER A 1174 -10.76 -11.83 30.91
C SER A 1174 -9.71 -12.52 31.77
N VAL A 1175 -8.80 -11.75 32.37
CA VAL A 1175 -7.82 -12.26 33.33
C VAL A 1175 -7.83 -11.46 34.63
N THR A 1176 -7.31 -12.07 35.69
CA THR A 1176 -6.81 -11.34 36.86
C THR A 1176 -5.29 -11.47 36.91
N ALA A 1177 -4.59 -10.34 37.06
CA ALA A 1177 -3.13 -10.30 37.12
C ALA A 1177 -2.62 -10.29 38.57
N SER A 1178 -1.49 -10.97 38.79
CA SER A 1178 -0.71 -10.93 40.02
C SER A 1178 0.76 -10.73 39.69
N GLY A 1179 1.46 -9.88 40.44
CA GLY A 1179 2.86 -9.52 40.18
C GLY A 1179 3.06 -8.32 39.27
N GLY A 1180 2.02 -7.79 38.60
CA GLY A 1180 2.10 -6.61 37.73
C GLY A 1180 0.72 -6.13 37.27
N SER A 1181 0.67 -5.27 36.25
CA SER A 1181 -0.58 -4.70 35.70
C SER A 1181 -0.92 -5.25 34.32
N VAL A 1182 -2.19 -5.17 33.95
CA VAL A 1182 -2.70 -5.64 32.66
C VAL A 1182 -3.83 -4.73 32.16
N THR A 1183 -3.85 -4.46 30.85
CA THR A 1183 -4.93 -3.75 30.15
C THR A 1183 -5.51 -4.63 29.05
N SER A 1184 -6.83 -4.80 29.01
CA SER A 1184 -7.48 -5.63 27.99
C SER A 1184 -7.81 -4.81 26.73
N ASP A 1185 -7.51 -5.38 25.58
CA ASP A 1185 -7.81 -4.91 24.23
C ASP A 1185 -8.72 -5.95 23.56
N VAL A 1186 -9.89 -5.50 23.08
CA VAL A 1186 -10.91 -6.35 22.45
C VAL A 1186 -11.53 -5.57 21.30
N VAL A 1187 -11.27 -5.99 20.07
CA VAL A 1187 -11.83 -5.36 18.86
C VAL A 1187 -12.65 -6.40 18.10
N GLY A 1188 -13.97 -6.20 18.07
CA GLY A 1188 -14.85 -7.02 17.24
C GLY A 1188 -14.85 -8.51 17.60
N ALA A 1189 -14.47 -9.33 16.62
CA ALA A 1189 -14.36 -10.78 16.74
C ALA A 1189 -12.92 -11.27 17.05
N GLU A 1190 -11.97 -10.37 17.32
CA GLU A 1190 -10.62 -10.76 17.75
C GLU A 1190 -10.62 -11.49 19.11
N PRO A 1191 -9.75 -12.49 19.31
CA PRO A 1191 -9.49 -13.02 20.64
C PRO A 1191 -8.92 -11.91 21.55
N PRO A 1192 -9.39 -11.75 22.80
CA PRO A 1192 -8.92 -10.69 23.67
C PRO A 1192 -7.40 -10.67 23.85
N ILE A 1193 -6.79 -9.50 23.68
CA ILE A 1193 -5.35 -9.27 23.88
C ILE A 1193 -5.17 -8.60 25.24
N GLN A 1194 -4.29 -9.17 26.06
CA GLN A 1194 -3.97 -8.67 27.39
C GLN A 1194 -2.58 -8.01 27.33
N TRP A 1195 -2.52 -6.69 27.43
CA TRP A 1195 -1.29 -5.92 27.42
C TRP A 1195 -0.69 -5.88 28.83
N VAL A 1196 0.37 -6.66 29.05
CA VAL A 1196 0.96 -6.93 30.36
C VAL A 1196 2.18 -6.05 30.62
N THR A 1197 2.19 -5.31 31.73
CA THR A 1197 3.35 -4.55 32.19
C THR A 1197 4.10 -5.33 33.27
N LEU A 1198 5.35 -5.70 32.98
CA LEU A 1198 6.26 -6.28 33.98
C LEU A 1198 6.92 -5.17 34.81
N ASN A 1199 7.39 -5.50 36.02
CA ASN A 1199 7.93 -4.55 37.00
C ASN A 1199 9.21 -5.05 37.69
N GLY A 1200 9.96 -5.98 37.07
CA GLY A 1200 11.07 -6.71 37.67
C GLY A 1200 10.68 -8.09 38.25
N ALA A 1201 9.39 -8.42 38.27
CA ALA A 1201 8.88 -9.75 38.62
C ALA A 1201 8.04 -10.38 37.49
N PRO A 1202 7.95 -11.73 37.41
CA PRO A 1202 7.01 -12.42 36.53
C PRO A 1202 5.56 -12.05 36.83
N VAL A 1203 4.74 -11.86 35.80
CA VAL A 1203 3.31 -11.57 35.96
C VAL A 1203 2.49 -12.82 35.69
N THR A 1204 1.73 -13.27 36.69
CA THR A 1204 0.79 -14.40 36.54
C THR A 1204 -0.58 -13.88 36.17
N LEU A 1205 -1.12 -14.30 35.02
CA LEU A 1205 -2.50 -14.07 34.63
C LEU A 1205 -3.33 -15.32 34.94
N THR A 1206 -4.36 -15.20 35.77
CA THR A 1206 -5.36 -16.27 35.98
C THR A 1206 -6.55 -16.03 35.05
N LEU A 1207 -6.87 -17.03 34.22
CA LEU A 1207 -7.91 -16.94 33.19
C LEU A 1207 -9.30 -17.03 33.81
N SER A 1208 -10.22 -16.10 33.49
CA SER A 1208 -11.61 -16.15 33.97
C SER A 1208 -12.44 -17.25 33.28
N THR A 1209 -11.91 -17.87 32.22
CA THR A 1209 -12.38 -19.15 31.69
C THR A 1209 -11.17 -20.01 31.38
N ALA A 1210 -11.01 -21.10 32.11
CA ALA A 1210 -9.94 -22.06 31.89
C ALA A 1210 -10.08 -22.76 30.52
N VAL A 1211 -8.96 -23.13 29.91
CA VAL A 1211 -8.92 -23.79 28.60
C VAL A 1211 -8.71 -25.29 28.82
N THR A 1212 -9.67 -26.11 28.39
CA THR A 1212 -9.61 -27.56 28.54
C THR A 1212 -8.53 -28.16 27.64
N ALA A 1213 -7.76 -29.14 28.15
CA ALA A 1213 -7.09 -30.11 27.30
C ALA A 1213 -8.14 -30.99 26.62
N THR A 1214 -7.92 -31.41 25.38
CA THR A 1214 -8.86 -32.27 24.66
C THR A 1214 -8.92 -33.63 25.34
N THR A 1215 -10.00 -33.89 26.08
CA THR A 1215 -10.22 -35.21 26.67
C THR A 1215 -10.39 -36.25 25.58
N ALA A 1216 -9.71 -37.39 25.69
CA ALA A 1216 -10.02 -38.56 24.87
C ALA A 1216 -11.51 -38.90 25.01
N THR A 1217 -12.24 -38.91 23.89
CA THR A 1217 -13.64 -39.30 23.82
C THR A 1217 -13.75 -40.80 24.06
N SER A 1218 -14.21 -41.20 25.24
CA SER A 1218 -14.49 -42.59 25.58
C SER A 1218 -15.85 -43.01 25.00
N SER A 1219 -15.84 -43.44 23.74
CA SER A 1219 -16.97 -44.03 23.01
C SER A 1219 -16.48 -45.02 21.97
#